data_AF-F3PBR5-F1
#
_entry.id   AF-F3PBR5-F1
#
_cell.length_a   1.000
_cell.length_b   1.000
_cell.length_c   1.000
_cell.angle_alpha   90.00
_cell.angle_beta   90.00
_cell.angle_gamma   90.00
#
_symmetry.space_group_name_H-M   'P 1'
#
loop_
_entity.id
_entity.type
_entity.pdbx_description
1 polymer ?
#
loop_
_entity_poly.entity_id
_entity_poly.type
_entity_poly.pdbx_seq_one_letter_code
_entity_poly.pdbx_strand_id
1 'polypeptide(L)'
;PARALTRRGRAARSPLPVLVTVLAILGGCAIILPLVGMGTRVSWGQLPQLLATPSAQAALWLSIRTCLVSTAICVVLGVPLALLLARSWPGVRLARILAVLPMTMPPVVAGIALLSTLGNRGLLGAHLRQWGLPIAFSTTAVVIAQVFVSMPFLVVTLEAALRSRDTHAETTARTLGAGPWRVLTQITLPLAAPALARGTALALGRSLGEFGATIAFAGSKEGVTRTMPLAIYLEREKDTATSLALAAVLIGLSFVIVGATNVDWSRLAALVHRVPEGGADEVPPPTPTSERSPSAGPDGVISAPTGTHPTPPAGDSPHGQDLRVTFELAERDVVVDLEVEAGRTVALVGPNGSGKSTVCSVVAGLLDAEDGRVVLGGRVLDGAGRFVRAGHRQVALLSQEPGVFTHMSVLGNVVFALRCQGASRGEAVRRARVELTAVGAAHLASRSGGALSGGQAARVALARALATGPRLLVLDEPMSALDVTARQEMRRLVSRRCAEEGLTLLLVTHDVLDLTALAEDVVVLERGRVVEQGPTARVLSAPRSDFVARLTGTAALTGVVDGEAEAPGLRLPSGRVIHGRPYEGPTEDGTPARSGQGRQEDQSEVLRPGAPGIALVPPDAVALYREAPHGSPRNVLTGRVTGLERSGALVSVRLELEEGQRLSAAVTAGAVAELGITEGREICCVIKAVQVRIVARRG
;
A
#
# COMPACT_ATOMS: atom_id res chain seq x y z
N PRO A 1 -11.88 12.11 24.80
CA PRO A 1 -11.39 12.65 23.51
C PRO A 1 -11.84 11.92 22.22
N ALA A 2 -12.31 10.66 22.25
CA ALA A 2 -12.71 9.91 21.04
C ALA A 2 -14.11 10.24 20.47
N ARG A 3 -14.92 11.07 21.14
CA ARG A 3 -16.26 11.49 20.68
C ARG A 3 -16.26 12.72 19.75
N ALA A 4 -15.12 13.38 19.56
CA ALA A 4 -15.04 14.62 18.79
C ALA A 4 -14.86 14.43 17.27
N LEU A 5 -14.34 13.28 16.82
CA LEU A 5 -13.98 13.05 15.41
C LEU A 5 -15.15 12.55 14.53
N THR A 6 -16.31 12.22 15.09
CA THR A 6 -17.51 11.84 14.30
C THR A 6 -18.37 13.04 13.91
N ARG A 7 -18.13 14.23 14.44
CA ARG A 7 -18.68 15.47 13.89
C ARG A 7 -17.86 15.87 12.66
N ARG A 8 -18.13 15.23 11.51
CA ARG A 8 -17.82 15.82 10.20
C ARG A 8 -18.33 17.26 10.24
N GLY A 9 -17.42 18.23 10.17
CA GLY A 9 -17.74 19.65 10.28
C GLY A 9 -18.85 20.04 9.30
N ARG A 10 -19.70 21.01 9.68
CA ARG A 10 -20.79 21.50 8.80
C ARG A 10 -20.28 21.93 7.41
N ALA A 11 -19.01 22.34 7.32
CA ALA A 11 -18.33 22.69 6.08
C ALA A 11 -18.18 21.54 5.06
N ALA A 12 -18.20 20.28 5.49
CA ALA A 12 -18.09 19.12 4.59
C ALA A 12 -19.44 18.64 4.01
N ARG A 13 -20.53 19.39 4.23
CA ARG A 13 -21.85 19.06 3.71
C ARG A 13 -22.17 19.96 2.52
N SER A 14 -21.80 19.54 1.32
CA SER A 14 -22.36 20.11 0.09
C SER A 14 -23.81 19.62 -0.06
N PRO A 15 -24.83 20.50 -0.04
CA PRO A 15 -26.20 20.06 -0.27
C PRO A 15 -26.34 19.45 -1.67
N LEU A 16 -27.17 18.41 -1.80
CA LEU A 16 -27.53 17.89 -3.11
C LEU A 16 -28.30 18.97 -3.87
N PRO A 17 -28.19 19.02 -5.22
CA PRO A 17 -29.04 19.88 -6.03
C PRO A 17 -30.52 19.66 -5.68
N VAL A 18 -31.31 20.74 -5.67
CA VAL A 18 -32.73 20.69 -5.25
C VAL A 18 -33.50 19.69 -6.10
N LEU A 19 -33.29 19.67 -7.42
CA LEU A 19 -33.93 18.72 -8.33
C LEU A 19 -33.61 17.27 -7.96
N VAL A 20 -32.36 16.95 -7.64
CA VAL A 20 -31.95 15.60 -7.20
C VAL A 20 -32.64 15.24 -5.89
N THR A 21 -32.78 16.19 -4.98
CA THR A 21 -33.47 15.97 -3.69
C THR A 21 -34.95 15.71 -3.90
N VAL A 22 -35.63 16.49 -4.74
CA VAL A 22 -37.05 16.31 -5.07
C VAL A 22 -37.28 14.95 -5.73
N LEU A 23 -36.47 14.58 -6.73
CA LEU A 23 -36.57 13.28 -7.40
C LEU A 23 -36.29 12.12 -6.43
N ALA A 24 -35.33 12.27 -5.50
CA ALA A 24 -35.06 11.28 -4.48
C ALA A 24 -36.23 11.12 -3.49
N ILE A 25 -36.89 12.22 -3.09
CA ILE A 25 -38.09 12.17 -2.25
C ILE A 25 -39.23 11.47 -3.00
N LEU A 26 -39.47 11.82 -4.27
CA LEU A 26 -40.48 11.17 -5.10
C LEU A 26 -40.21 9.66 -5.24
N GLY A 27 -38.96 9.27 -5.48
CA GLY A 27 -38.55 7.87 -5.49
C GLY A 27 -38.79 7.16 -4.16
N GLY A 28 -38.48 7.81 -3.04
CA GLY A 28 -38.78 7.30 -1.70
C GLY A 28 -40.27 7.13 -1.46
N CYS A 29 -41.08 8.11 -1.83
CA CYS A 29 -42.55 8.05 -1.76
C CYS A 29 -43.11 6.91 -2.60
N ALA A 30 -42.59 6.68 -3.81
CA ALA A 30 -43.03 5.58 -4.67
C ALA A 30 -42.79 4.18 -4.03
N ILE A 31 -41.74 4.03 -3.22
CA ILE A 31 -41.45 2.79 -2.48
C ILE A 31 -42.31 2.67 -1.21
N ILE A 32 -42.49 3.77 -0.47
CA ILE A 32 -43.12 3.75 0.85
C ILE A 32 -44.66 3.75 0.75
N LEU A 33 -45.25 4.47 -0.18
CA LEU A 33 -46.70 4.67 -0.25
C LEU A 33 -47.49 3.35 -0.42
N PRO A 34 -47.05 2.36 -1.24
CA PRO A 34 -47.70 1.05 -1.29
C PRO A 34 -47.67 0.30 0.05
N LEU A 35 -46.57 0.41 0.80
CA LEU A 35 -46.42 -0.23 2.13
C LEU A 35 -47.36 0.43 3.15
N VAL A 36 -47.48 1.76 3.12
CA VAL A 36 -48.44 2.50 3.96
C VAL A 36 -49.86 2.12 3.60
N GLY A 37 -50.21 2.08 2.31
CA GLY A 37 -51.55 1.71 1.83
C GLY A 37 -51.93 0.26 2.16
N MET A 38 -50.97 -0.65 2.21
CA MET A 38 -51.20 -2.00 2.72
C MET A 38 -51.41 -1.97 4.24
N GLY A 39 -50.57 -1.26 5.00
CA GLY A 39 -50.65 -1.18 6.46
C GLY A 39 -51.96 -0.60 7.01
N THR A 40 -52.62 0.30 6.26
CA THR A 40 -53.94 0.84 6.64
C THR A 40 -55.09 -0.15 6.46
N ARG A 41 -54.91 -1.20 5.64
CA ARG A 41 -55.92 -2.23 5.38
C ARG A 41 -55.74 -3.51 6.21
N VAL A 42 -54.64 -3.61 6.96
CA VAL A 42 -54.36 -4.78 7.80
C VAL A 42 -55.15 -4.67 9.11
N SER A 43 -55.92 -5.71 9.43
CA SER A 43 -56.64 -5.85 10.70
C SER A 43 -55.69 -6.22 11.84
N TRP A 44 -54.91 -5.24 12.34
CA TRP A 44 -53.87 -5.45 13.37
C TRP A 44 -54.39 -6.18 14.63
N GLY A 45 -55.66 -5.98 15.01
CA GLY A 45 -56.26 -6.65 16.18
C GLY A 45 -56.53 -8.15 15.98
N GLN A 46 -56.72 -8.61 14.74
CA GLN A 46 -56.97 -10.02 14.41
C GLN A 46 -55.70 -10.75 13.94
N LEU A 47 -54.59 -10.02 13.76
CA LEU A 47 -53.32 -10.57 13.28
C LEU A 47 -52.85 -11.80 14.08
N PRO A 48 -52.89 -11.83 15.43
CA PRO A 48 -52.47 -13.01 16.18
C PRO A 48 -53.34 -14.25 15.90
N GLN A 49 -54.65 -14.05 15.68
CA GLN A 49 -55.60 -15.14 15.41
C GLN A 49 -55.43 -15.69 13.99
N LEU A 50 -55.23 -14.81 13.01
CA LEU A 50 -54.99 -15.19 11.61
C LEU A 50 -53.66 -15.94 11.47
N LEU A 51 -52.63 -15.56 12.22
CA LEU A 51 -51.33 -16.26 12.25
C LEU A 51 -51.35 -17.55 13.07
N ALA A 52 -52.33 -17.75 13.96
CA ALA A 52 -52.52 -18.98 14.71
C ALA A 52 -53.13 -20.11 13.87
N THR A 53 -53.55 -19.83 12.62
CA THR A 53 -54.10 -20.85 11.73
C THR A 53 -53.03 -21.90 11.36
N PRO A 54 -53.36 -23.22 11.35
CA PRO A 54 -52.39 -24.27 11.06
C PRO A 54 -51.69 -24.12 9.70
N SER A 55 -52.43 -23.64 8.69
CA SER A 55 -51.93 -23.40 7.34
C SER A 55 -50.90 -22.27 7.29
N ALA A 56 -51.17 -21.15 7.99
CA ALA A 56 -50.26 -20.02 8.11
C ALA A 56 -48.97 -20.41 8.84
N GLN A 57 -49.09 -21.14 9.96
CA GLN A 57 -47.93 -21.62 10.72
C GLN A 57 -47.06 -22.57 9.91
N ALA A 58 -47.70 -23.52 9.20
CA ALA A 58 -46.99 -24.46 8.33
C ALA A 58 -46.25 -23.73 7.19
N ALA A 59 -46.90 -22.76 6.54
CA ALA A 59 -46.29 -21.97 5.48
C ALA A 59 -45.15 -21.07 5.98
N LEU A 60 -45.32 -20.43 7.14
CA LEU A 60 -44.30 -19.58 7.77
C LEU A 60 -43.06 -20.40 8.17
N TRP A 61 -43.26 -21.52 8.87
CA TRP A 61 -42.17 -22.39 9.32
C TRP A 61 -41.41 -23.00 8.13
N LEU A 62 -42.16 -23.48 7.12
CA LEU A 62 -41.55 -23.99 5.89
C LEU A 62 -40.71 -22.91 5.21
N SER A 63 -41.22 -21.68 5.11
CA SER A 63 -40.52 -20.56 4.47
C SER A 63 -39.24 -20.19 5.20
N ILE A 64 -39.28 -20.08 6.53
CA ILE A 64 -38.09 -19.78 7.34
C ILE A 64 -37.05 -20.88 7.15
N ARG A 65 -37.46 -22.15 7.27
CA ARG A 65 -36.55 -23.30 7.14
C ARG A 65 -35.91 -23.35 5.75
N THR A 66 -36.71 -23.26 4.68
CA THR A 66 -36.17 -23.31 3.32
C THR A 66 -35.30 -22.10 3.03
N CYS A 67 -35.67 -20.89 3.47
CA CYS A 67 -34.86 -19.70 3.27
C CYS A 67 -33.51 -19.77 4.00
N LEU A 68 -33.47 -20.26 5.24
CA LEU A 68 -32.21 -20.42 5.98
C LEU A 68 -31.29 -21.45 5.33
N VAL A 69 -31.84 -22.60 4.93
CA VAL A 69 -31.09 -23.65 4.22
C VAL A 69 -30.58 -23.14 2.87
N SER A 70 -31.45 -22.52 2.06
CA SER A 70 -31.08 -21.94 0.77
C SER A 70 -30.02 -20.86 0.92
N THR A 71 -30.12 -20.00 1.93
CA THR A 71 -29.12 -18.95 2.20
C THR A 71 -27.78 -19.54 2.61
N ALA A 72 -27.77 -20.57 3.47
CA ALA A 72 -26.55 -21.28 3.83
C ALA A 72 -25.87 -21.90 2.59
N ILE A 73 -26.64 -22.55 1.71
CA ILE A 73 -26.14 -23.10 0.44
C ILE A 73 -25.62 -21.99 -0.48
N CYS A 74 -26.36 -20.88 -0.61
CA CYS A 74 -25.92 -19.71 -1.37
C CYS A 74 -24.58 -19.19 -0.87
N VAL A 75 -24.35 -19.10 0.45
CA VAL A 75 -23.06 -18.66 1.00
C VAL A 75 -21.96 -19.68 0.70
N VAL A 76 -22.21 -20.97 0.93
CA VAL A 76 -21.24 -22.04 0.72
C VAL A 76 -20.80 -22.15 -0.75
N LEU A 77 -21.73 -22.01 -1.70
CA LEU A 77 -21.44 -22.14 -3.13
C LEU A 77 -21.11 -20.80 -3.80
N GLY A 78 -21.81 -19.74 -3.41
CA GLY A 78 -21.71 -18.41 -4.00
C GLY A 78 -20.44 -17.66 -3.60
N VAL A 79 -19.91 -17.85 -2.39
CA VAL A 79 -18.64 -17.20 -1.99
C VAL A 79 -17.46 -17.72 -2.82
N PRO A 80 -17.23 -19.05 -2.97
CA PRO A 80 -16.21 -19.56 -3.88
C PRO A 80 -16.42 -19.12 -5.33
N LEU A 81 -17.67 -19.12 -5.82
CA LEU A 81 -17.97 -18.67 -7.17
C LEU A 81 -17.62 -17.19 -7.37
N ALA A 82 -17.97 -16.32 -6.42
CA ALA A 82 -17.61 -14.89 -6.45
C ALA A 82 -16.09 -14.68 -6.42
N LEU A 83 -15.36 -15.45 -5.61
CA LEU A 83 -13.89 -15.41 -5.55
C LEU A 83 -13.26 -15.85 -6.89
N LEU A 84 -13.85 -16.85 -7.55
CA LEU A 84 -13.41 -17.32 -8.86
C LEU A 84 -13.69 -16.29 -9.95
N LEU A 85 -14.87 -15.68 -9.95
CA LEU A 85 -15.28 -14.65 -10.92
C LEU A 85 -14.54 -13.32 -10.71
N ALA A 86 -14.09 -13.02 -9.49
CA ALA A 86 -13.30 -11.83 -9.22
C ALA A 86 -11.91 -11.87 -9.88
N ARG A 87 -11.36 -13.07 -10.15
CA ARG A 87 -10.03 -13.27 -10.76
C ARG A 87 -10.05 -13.10 -12.29
N SER A 88 -8.87 -12.86 -12.86
CA SER A 88 -8.65 -12.81 -14.30
C SER A 88 -8.21 -14.18 -14.83
N TRP A 89 -9.05 -14.82 -15.64
CA TRP A 89 -8.75 -16.08 -16.33
C TRP A 89 -9.50 -16.12 -17.67
N PRO A 90 -9.00 -16.87 -18.68
CA PRO A 90 -9.60 -16.91 -20.00
C PRO A 90 -11.01 -17.51 -19.94
N GLY A 91 -12.03 -16.70 -20.22
CA GLY A 91 -13.45 -17.11 -20.15
C GLY A 91 -14.26 -16.51 -18.99
N VAL A 92 -13.64 -15.75 -18.08
CA VAL A 92 -14.35 -15.15 -16.94
C VAL A 92 -15.53 -14.25 -17.36
N ARG A 93 -15.46 -13.61 -18.53
CA ARG A 93 -16.55 -12.78 -19.07
C ARG A 93 -17.81 -13.60 -19.33
N LEU A 94 -17.66 -14.76 -19.96
CA LEU A 94 -18.77 -15.68 -20.22
C LEU A 94 -19.32 -16.24 -18.90
N ALA A 95 -18.45 -16.62 -17.98
CA ALA A 95 -18.86 -17.12 -16.67
C ALA A 95 -19.68 -16.10 -15.86
N ARG A 96 -19.34 -14.80 -15.94
CA ARG A 96 -20.15 -13.72 -15.34
C ARG A 96 -21.53 -13.61 -15.98
N ILE A 97 -21.62 -13.69 -17.31
CA ILE A 97 -22.91 -13.66 -18.02
C ILE A 97 -23.79 -14.83 -17.54
N LEU A 98 -23.22 -16.04 -17.46
CA LEU A 98 -23.92 -17.22 -16.96
C LEU A 98 -24.35 -17.09 -15.49
N ALA A 99 -23.53 -16.46 -14.65
CA ALA A 99 -23.85 -16.24 -13.24
C ALA A 99 -25.01 -15.24 -13.03
N VAL A 100 -25.16 -14.26 -13.92
CA VAL A 100 -26.25 -13.25 -13.86
C VAL A 100 -27.52 -13.71 -14.56
N LEU A 101 -27.42 -14.67 -15.50
CA LEU A 101 -28.53 -15.17 -16.31
C LEU A 101 -29.80 -15.48 -15.49
N PRO A 102 -29.75 -16.17 -14.33
CA PRO A 102 -30.96 -16.46 -13.54
C PRO A 102 -31.69 -15.21 -13.03
N MET A 103 -30.99 -14.08 -12.88
CA MET A 103 -31.61 -12.80 -12.46
C MET A 103 -32.42 -12.15 -13.58
N THR A 104 -32.05 -12.42 -14.83
CA THR A 104 -32.72 -11.85 -16.02
C THR A 104 -33.87 -12.72 -16.53
N MET A 105 -33.91 -14.00 -16.13
CA MET A 105 -34.97 -14.91 -16.52
C MET A 105 -36.27 -14.62 -15.76
N PRO A 106 -37.44 -14.63 -16.42
CA PRO A 106 -38.71 -14.66 -15.71
C PRO A 106 -38.74 -15.85 -14.73
N PRO A 107 -39.18 -15.68 -13.47
CA PRO A 107 -39.10 -16.75 -12.46
C PRO A 107 -39.79 -18.05 -12.87
N VAL A 108 -40.90 -17.96 -13.61
CA VAL A 108 -41.61 -19.14 -14.13
C VAL A 108 -40.76 -19.89 -15.15
N VAL A 109 -40.05 -19.19 -16.03
CA VAL A 109 -39.14 -19.79 -17.02
C VAL A 109 -37.98 -20.49 -16.31
N ALA A 110 -37.43 -19.87 -15.26
CA ALA A 110 -36.42 -20.50 -14.41
C ALA A 110 -36.96 -21.79 -13.76
N GLY A 111 -38.18 -21.77 -13.23
CA GLY A 111 -38.84 -22.95 -12.67
C GLY A 111 -39.08 -24.07 -13.69
N ILE A 112 -39.50 -23.74 -14.92
CA ILE A 112 -39.65 -24.71 -16.01
C ILE A 112 -38.31 -25.32 -16.40
N ALA A 113 -37.24 -24.50 -16.48
CA ALA A 113 -35.89 -24.99 -16.77
C ALA A 113 -35.37 -25.94 -15.67
N LEU A 114 -35.65 -25.65 -14.40
CA LEU A 114 -35.33 -26.54 -13.28
C LEU A 114 -36.17 -27.82 -13.33
N LEU A 115 -37.46 -27.73 -13.69
CA LEU A 115 -38.32 -28.90 -13.84
C LEU A 115 -37.89 -29.78 -15.03
N SER A 116 -37.46 -29.21 -16.14
CA SER A 116 -36.98 -29.98 -17.31
C SER A 116 -35.63 -30.66 -17.05
N THR A 117 -34.81 -30.12 -16.16
CA THR A 117 -33.51 -30.72 -15.78
C THR A 117 -33.63 -31.70 -14.61
N LEU A 118 -34.26 -31.28 -13.51
CA LEU A 118 -34.30 -32.01 -12.24
C LEU A 118 -35.68 -32.64 -11.93
N GLY A 119 -36.66 -32.47 -12.81
CA GLY A 119 -37.98 -33.09 -12.67
C GLY A 119 -37.94 -34.61 -12.77
N ASN A 120 -38.99 -35.28 -12.31
CA ASN A 120 -39.07 -36.75 -12.30
C ASN A 120 -38.93 -37.42 -13.69
N ARG A 121 -39.12 -36.66 -14.78
CA ARG A 121 -38.90 -37.08 -16.18
C ARG A 121 -37.85 -36.22 -16.89
N GLY A 122 -37.13 -35.40 -16.12
CA GLY A 122 -36.09 -34.50 -16.63
C GLY A 122 -34.78 -35.22 -16.90
N LEU A 123 -33.86 -34.51 -17.56
CA LEU A 123 -32.56 -35.01 -18.01
C LEU A 123 -31.76 -35.71 -16.89
N LEU A 124 -31.73 -35.12 -15.69
CA LEU A 124 -30.99 -35.66 -14.54
C LEU A 124 -31.92 -36.31 -13.51
N GLY A 125 -33.16 -35.82 -13.39
CA GLY A 125 -34.10 -36.30 -12.38
C GLY A 125 -34.58 -37.73 -12.58
N ALA A 126 -34.59 -38.25 -13.83
CA ALA A 126 -34.89 -39.66 -14.09
C ALA A 126 -33.87 -40.61 -13.43
N HIS A 127 -32.58 -40.25 -13.48
CA HIS A 127 -31.49 -41.00 -12.85
C HIS A 127 -31.51 -40.87 -11.32
N LEU A 128 -31.75 -39.66 -10.80
CA LEU A 128 -31.82 -39.44 -9.34
C LEU A 128 -32.97 -40.22 -8.68
N ARG A 129 -34.08 -40.41 -9.41
CA ARG A 129 -35.20 -41.23 -8.96
C ARG A 129 -34.84 -42.72 -8.89
N GLN A 130 -34.02 -43.23 -9.81
CA GLN A 130 -33.53 -44.61 -9.75
C GLN A 130 -32.67 -44.85 -8.49
N TRP A 131 -32.01 -43.81 -7.99
CA TRP A 131 -31.29 -43.82 -6.71
C TRP A 131 -32.18 -43.54 -5.48
N GLY A 132 -33.50 -43.48 -5.65
CA GLY A 132 -34.45 -43.29 -4.55
C GLY A 132 -34.55 -41.84 -4.03
N LEU A 133 -34.05 -40.84 -4.78
CA LEU A 133 -34.06 -39.42 -4.39
C LEU A 133 -34.97 -38.57 -5.30
N PRO A 134 -36.31 -38.66 -5.20
CA PRO A 134 -37.21 -37.82 -5.98
C PRO A 134 -37.16 -36.37 -5.50
N ILE A 135 -36.67 -35.46 -6.35
CA ILE A 135 -36.50 -34.04 -6.01
C ILE A 135 -37.77 -33.22 -6.30
N ALA A 136 -38.44 -33.45 -7.43
CA ALA A 136 -39.61 -32.66 -7.81
C ALA A 136 -40.76 -32.81 -6.80
N PHE A 137 -41.54 -31.74 -6.61
CA PHE A 137 -42.65 -31.69 -5.67
C PHE A 137 -42.27 -31.95 -4.19
N SER A 138 -41.02 -31.67 -3.83
CA SER A 138 -40.50 -31.80 -2.46
C SER A 138 -39.99 -30.47 -1.90
N THR A 139 -39.76 -30.42 -0.60
CA THR A 139 -39.09 -29.28 0.05
C THR A 139 -37.69 -29.04 -0.52
N THR A 140 -37.00 -30.08 -1.00
CA THR A 140 -35.70 -29.96 -1.67
C THR A 140 -35.81 -29.20 -2.98
N ALA A 141 -36.89 -29.40 -3.75
CA ALA A 141 -37.15 -28.62 -4.96
C ALA A 141 -37.35 -27.13 -4.65
N VAL A 142 -38.02 -26.80 -3.53
CA VAL A 142 -38.15 -25.40 -3.06
C VAL A 142 -36.77 -24.79 -2.80
N VAL A 143 -35.91 -25.51 -2.08
CA VAL A 143 -34.55 -25.04 -1.75
C VAL A 143 -33.72 -24.83 -3.02
N ILE A 144 -33.74 -25.77 -3.97
CA ILE A 144 -32.99 -25.65 -5.23
C ILE A 144 -33.48 -24.46 -6.05
N ALA A 145 -34.79 -24.27 -6.17
CA ALA A 145 -35.36 -23.12 -6.88
C ALA A 145 -34.92 -21.79 -6.24
N GLN A 146 -34.99 -21.71 -4.90
CA GLN A 146 -34.53 -20.53 -4.16
C GLN A 146 -33.04 -20.28 -4.36
N VAL A 147 -32.18 -21.30 -4.27
CA VAL A 147 -30.73 -21.15 -4.49
C VAL A 147 -30.43 -20.65 -5.90
N PHE A 148 -31.07 -21.23 -6.92
CA PHE A 148 -30.86 -20.85 -8.33
C PHE A 148 -31.15 -19.36 -8.58
N VAL A 149 -32.23 -18.84 -7.99
CA VAL A 149 -32.66 -17.45 -8.19
C VAL A 149 -31.95 -16.46 -7.24
N SER A 150 -31.58 -16.90 -6.04
CA SER A 150 -31.03 -16.02 -5.00
C SER A 150 -29.51 -15.95 -4.95
N MET A 151 -28.79 -17.02 -5.32
CA MET A 151 -27.32 -17.05 -5.33
C MET A 151 -26.70 -15.92 -6.16
N PRO A 152 -27.20 -15.56 -7.36
CA PRO A 152 -26.62 -14.47 -8.15
C PRO A 152 -26.55 -13.12 -7.43
N PHE A 153 -27.50 -12.80 -6.55
CA PHE A 153 -27.49 -11.55 -5.79
C PHE A 153 -26.29 -11.48 -4.83
N LEU A 154 -25.96 -12.59 -4.17
CA LEU A 154 -24.76 -12.70 -3.35
C LEU A 154 -23.51 -12.59 -4.22
N VAL A 155 -23.46 -13.37 -5.31
CA VAL A 155 -22.29 -13.48 -6.19
C VAL A 155 -21.94 -12.12 -6.78
N VAL A 156 -22.89 -11.43 -7.41
CA VAL A 156 -22.65 -10.11 -8.04
C VAL A 156 -22.22 -9.08 -7.01
N THR A 157 -22.88 -9.04 -5.85
CA THR A 157 -22.56 -8.07 -4.78
C THR A 157 -21.14 -8.28 -4.25
N LEU A 158 -20.76 -9.53 -3.98
CA LEU A 158 -19.44 -9.87 -3.45
C LEU A 158 -18.36 -9.73 -4.51
N GLU A 159 -18.60 -10.19 -5.74
CA GLU A 159 -17.66 -10.07 -6.86
C GLU A 159 -17.36 -8.61 -7.18
N ALA A 160 -18.38 -7.75 -7.27
CA ALA A 160 -18.18 -6.32 -7.53
C ALA A 160 -17.30 -5.68 -6.46
N ALA A 161 -17.54 -6.00 -5.17
CA ALA A 161 -16.74 -5.51 -4.06
C ALA A 161 -15.31 -6.08 -4.04
N LEU A 162 -15.10 -7.31 -4.50
CA LEU A 162 -13.76 -7.92 -4.62
C LEU A 162 -12.98 -7.32 -5.79
N ARG A 163 -13.65 -6.98 -6.90
CA ARG A 163 -13.01 -6.38 -8.08
C ARG A 163 -12.65 -4.90 -7.91
N SER A 164 -13.43 -4.15 -7.15
CA SER A 164 -13.17 -2.72 -6.90
C SER A 164 -12.16 -2.48 -5.78
N ARG A 165 -11.62 -3.55 -5.18
CA ARG A 165 -10.71 -3.46 -4.04
C ARG A 165 -9.27 -3.30 -4.47
N ASP A 166 -8.54 -2.52 -3.69
CA ASP A 166 -7.10 -2.52 -3.73
C ASP A 166 -6.55 -3.87 -3.20
N THR A 167 -5.61 -4.43 -3.95
CA THR A 167 -4.98 -5.73 -3.67
C THR A 167 -3.68 -5.58 -2.86
N HIS A 168 -3.28 -4.35 -2.52
CA HIS A 168 -2.04 -4.06 -1.80
C HIS A 168 -1.90 -4.83 -0.48
N ALA A 169 -2.98 -4.96 0.29
CA ALA A 169 -2.98 -5.75 1.53
C ALA A 169 -2.72 -7.25 1.28
N GLU A 170 -3.24 -7.82 0.18
CA GLU A 170 -2.98 -9.21 -0.16
C GLU A 170 -1.53 -9.40 -0.64
N THR A 171 -1.02 -8.46 -1.44
CA THR A 171 0.37 -8.44 -1.89
C THR A 171 1.32 -8.37 -0.70
N THR A 172 1.07 -7.47 0.24
CA THR A 172 1.83 -7.37 1.50
C THR A 172 1.75 -8.66 2.33
N ALA A 173 0.60 -9.31 2.40
CA ALA A 173 0.50 -10.59 3.10
C ALA A 173 1.34 -11.70 2.43
N ARG A 174 1.37 -11.73 1.09
CA ARG A 174 2.19 -12.69 0.32
C ARG A 174 3.68 -12.43 0.52
N THR A 175 4.15 -11.18 0.54
CA THR A 175 5.57 -10.87 0.80
C THR A 175 6.03 -11.31 2.20
N LEU A 176 5.11 -11.41 3.16
CA LEU A 176 5.38 -11.94 4.50
C LEU A 176 5.36 -13.48 4.58
N GLY A 177 5.03 -14.18 3.49
CA GLY A 177 4.94 -15.65 3.43
C GLY A 177 3.55 -16.20 3.75
N ALA A 178 2.49 -15.40 3.67
CA ALA A 178 1.14 -15.91 3.89
C ALA A 178 0.69 -16.82 2.74
N GLY A 179 0.35 -18.08 3.06
CA GLY A 179 -0.23 -19.00 2.09
C GLY A 179 -1.64 -18.60 1.63
N PRO A 180 -2.16 -19.18 0.53
CA PRO A 180 -3.44 -18.78 -0.09
C PRO A 180 -4.62 -18.80 0.87
N TRP A 181 -4.70 -19.83 1.72
CA TRP A 181 -5.76 -19.97 2.71
C TRP A 181 -5.71 -18.88 3.79
N ARG A 182 -4.51 -18.47 4.22
CA ARG A 182 -4.34 -17.43 5.22
C ARG A 182 -4.67 -16.05 4.65
N VAL A 183 -4.26 -15.78 3.41
CA VAL A 183 -4.66 -14.56 2.69
C VAL A 183 -6.18 -14.49 2.59
N LEU A 184 -6.84 -15.58 2.14
CA LEU A 184 -8.29 -15.62 2.02
C LEU A 184 -8.99 -15.36 3.36
N THR A 185 -8.63 -16.10 4.41
CA THR A 185 -9.37 -16.10 5.68
C THR A 185 -9.04 -14.91 6.58
N GLN A 186 -7.80 -14.41 6.56
CA GLN A 186 -7.35 -13.35 7.47
C GLN A 186 -7.26 -11.99 6.81
N ILE A 187 -7.19 -11.91 5.47
CA ILE A 187 -7.08 -10.65 4.73
C ILE A 187 -8.34 -10.43 3.89
N THR A 188 -8.58 -11.27 2.88
CA THR A 188 -9.63 -11.05 1.87
C THR A 188 -11.05 -11.07 2.44
N LEU A 189 -11.43 -12.11 3.18
CA LEU A 189 -12.80 -12.28 3.71
C LEU A 189 -13.17 -11.24 4.78
N PRO A 190 -12.33 -10.92 5.80
CA PRO A 190 -12.63 -9.88 6.77
C PRO A 190 -12.80 -8.51 6.13
N LEU A 191 -11.96 -8.21 5.14
CA LEU A 191 -12.07 -7.01 4.33
C LEU A 191 -13.39 -7.02 3.54
N ALA A 192 -13.76 -8.13 2.90
CA ALA A 192 -14.99 -8.31 2.14
C ALA A 192 -16.27 -8.51 3.00
N ALA A 193 -16.15 -8.61 4.32
CA ALA A 193 -17.26 -8.94 5.21
C ALA A 193 -18.50 -8.03 5.07
N PRO A 194 -18.38 -6.70 4.90
CA PRO A 194 -19.56 -5.85 4.67
C PRO A 194 -20.29 -6.19 3.36
N ALA A 195 -19.56 -6.53 2.30
CA ALA A 195 -20.15 -6.92 1.03
C ALA A 195 -20.77 -8.33 1.10
N LEU A 196 -20.11 -9.26 1.79
CA LEU A 196 -20.65 -10.59 2.06
C LEU A 196 -21.96 -10.51 2.86
N ALA A 197 -22.00 -9.68 3.91
CA ALA A 197 -23.21 -9.47 4.71
C ALA A 197 -24.37 -8.90 3.87
N ARG A 198 -24.11 -7.86 3.07
CA ARG A 198 -25.11 -7.27 2.16
C ARG A 198 -25.57 -8.26 1.09
N GLY A 199 -24.66 -8.97 0.45
CA GLY A 199 -24.99 -9.97 -0.56
C GLY A 199 -25.80 -11.13 0.01
N THR A 200 -25.48 -11.56 1.24
CA THR A 200 -26.24 -12.59 1.97
C THR A 200 -27.64 -12.09 2.31
N ALA A 201 -27.78 -10.83 2.74
CA ALA A 201 -29.07 -10.21 3.02
C ALA A 201 -29.96 -10.16 1.78
N LEU A 202 -29.39 -9.76 0.63
CA LEU A 202 -30.09 -9.70 -0.64
C LEU A 202 -30.53 -11.10 -1.11
N ALA A 203 -29.66 -12.11 -0.99
CA ALA A 203 -30.00 -13.50 -1.31
C ALA A 203 -31.10 -14.06 -0.39
N LEU A 204 -31.05 -13.75 0.90
CA LEU A 204 -32.08 -14.16 1.86
C LEU A 204 -33.42 -13.47 1.57
N GLY A 205 -33.42 -12.16 1.34
CA GLY A 205 -34.60 -11.40 0.96
C GLY A 205 -35.21 -11.91 -0.35
N ARG A 206 -34.37 -12.22 -1.35
CA ARG A 206 -34.83 -12.80 -2.61
C ARG A 206 -35.45 -14.18 -2.43
N SER A 207 -34.87 -15.03 -1.56
CA SER A 207 -35.39 -16.38 -1.25
C SER A 207 -36.75 -16.32 -0.55
N LEU A 208 -36.91 -15.33 0.34
CA LEU A 208 -38.13 -15.10 1.12
C LEU A 208 -39.30 -14.63 0.25
N GLY A 209 -39.03 -13.87 -0.81
CA GLY A 209 -40.02 -13.45 -1.80
C GLY A 209 -40.21 -14.39 -2.99
N GLU A 210 -39.49 -15.52 -3.05
CA GLU A 210 -39.52 -16.41 -4.22
C GLU A 210 -40.80 -17.24 -4.29
N PHE A 211 -41.59 -17.02 -5.34
CA PHE A 211 -42.82 -17.77 -5.61
C PHE A 211 -42.86 -18.43 -6.99
N GLY A 212 -42.31 -17.79 -8.03
CA GLY A 212 -42.54 -18.17 -9.43
C GLY A 212 -41.78 -19.41 -9.89
N ALA A 213 -40.49 -19.53 -9.54
CA ALA A 213 -39.72 -20.74 -9.80
C ALA A 213 -40.19 -21.88 -8.89
N THR A 214 -40.55 -21.56 -7.65
CA THR A 214 -41.04 -22.52 -6.65
C THR A 214 -42.36 -23.17 -7.08
N ILE A 215 -43.36 -22.40 -7.51
CA ILE A 215 -44.65 -22.97 -7.94
C ILE A 215 -44.50 -23.84 -9.18
N ALA A 216 -43.67 -23.43 -10.15
CA ALA A 216 -43.45 -24.19 -11.38
C ALA A 216 -42.67 -25.50 -11.17
N PHE A 217 -41.69 -25.52 -10.25
CA PHE A 217 -40.83 -26.70 -10.02
C PHE A 217 -41.29 -27.60 -8.85
N ALA A 218 -41.69 -26.99 -7.73
CA ALA A 218 -42.06 -27.70 -6.51
C ALA A 218 -43.58 -27.84 -6.32
N GLY A 219 -44.41 -27.10 -7.04
CA GLY A 219 -45.87 -27.12 -6.86
C GLY A 219 -46.32 -26.53 -5.50
N SER A 220 -47.59 -26.73 -5.14
CA SER A 220 -48.28 -26.00 -4.06
C SER A 220 -48.87 -26.86 -2.93
N LYS A 221 -48.17 -27.94 -2.54
CA LYS A 221 -48.61 -28.86 -1.48
C LYS A 221 -48.43 -28.25 -0.09
N GLU A 222 -49.51 -28.21 0.67
CA GLU A 222 -49.51 -27.68 2.03
C GLU A 222 -48.59 -28.48 2.96
N GLY A 223 -47.86 -27.78 3.83
CA GLY A 223 -46.87 -28.37 4.75
C GLY A 223 -45.58 -28.91 4.10
N VAL A 224 -45.50 -29.00 2.76
CA VAL A 224 -44.34 -29.58 2.05
C VAL A 224 -43.68 -28.59 1.10
N THR A 225 -44.46 -27.90 0.26
CA THR A 225 -43.94 -26.98 -0.77
C THR A 225 -44.65 -25.61 -0.80
N ARG A 226 -45.77 -25.45 -0.10
CA ARG A 226 -46.50 -24.17 -0.01
C ARG A 226 -45.79 -23.20 0.94
N THR A 227 -44.89 -22.39 0.39
CA THR A 227 -44.25 -21.27 1.10
C THR A 227 -45.21 -20.10 1.30
N MET A 228 -44.82 -19.15 2.14
CA MET A 228 -45.61 -17.99 2.55
C MET A 228 -45.98 -17.08 1.37
N PRO A 229 -45.09 -16.75 0.41
CA PRO A 229 -45.50 -16.04 -0.82
C PRO A 229 -46.58 -16.77 -1.61
N LEU A 230 -46.49 -18.10 -1.72
CA LEU A 230 -47.46 -18.91 -2.43
C LEU A 230 -48.79 -18.99 -1.67
N ALA A 231 -48.73 -19.06 -0.34
CA ALA A 231 -49.92 -18.99 0.52
C ALA A 231 -50.63 -17.64 0.38
N ILE A 232 -49.89 -16.51 0.40
CA ILE A 232 -50.45 -15.17 0.19
C ILE A 232 -51.19 -15.07 -1.15
N TYR A 233 -50.59 -15.60 -2.22
CA TYR A 233 -51.19 -15.61 -3.56
C TYR A 233 -52.47 -16.43 -3.63
N LEU A 234 -52.45 -17.67 -3.13
CA LEU A 234 -53.62 -18.55 -3.13
C LEU A 234 -54.74 -18.04 -2.21
N GLU A 235 -54.38 -17.42 -1.09
CA GLU A 235 -55.36 -16.89 -0.14
C GLU A 235 -55.94 -15.57 -0.62
N ARG A 236 -55.24 -14.80 -1.48
CA ARG A 236 -55.80 -13.59 -2.07
C ARG A 236 -57.10 -13.86 -2.84
N GLU A 237 -57.23 -15.03 -3.45
CA GLU A 237 -58.43 -15.46 -4.17
C GLU A 237 -59.57 -15.91 -3.24
N LYS A 238 -59.27 -16.25 -1.98
CA LYS A 238 -60.22 -16.83 -1.02
C LYS A 238 -60.61 -15.85 0.09
N ASP A 239 -59.61 -15.31 0.77
CA ASP A 239 -59.74 -14.37 1.89
C ASP A 239 -58.66 -13.29 1.82
N THR A 240 -59.09 -12.09 1.42
CA THR A 240 -58.21 -10.93 1.33
C THR A 240 -57.65 -10.50 2.69
N ALA A 241 -58.39 -10.70 3.80
CA ALA A 241 -57.93 -10.30 5.13
C ALA A 241 -56.76 -11.17 5.61
N THR A 242 -56.86 -12.50 5.45
CA THR A 242 -55.78 -13.44 5.75
C THR A 242 -54.56 -13.21 4.84
N SER A 243 -54.78 -12.96 3.54
CA SER A 243 -53.69 -12.64 2.59
C SER A 243 -52.92 -11.36 2.99
N LEU A 244 -53.62 -10.29 3.38
CA LEU A 244 -53.00 -9.05 3.85
C LEU A 244 -52.24 -9.24 5.17
N ALA A 245 -52.77 -10.03 6.11
CA ALA A 245 -52.08 -10.33 7.36
C ALA A 245 -50.77 -11.11 7.14
N LEU A 246 -50.79 -12.13 6.27
CA LEU A 246 -49.60 -12.87 5.87
C LEU A 246 -48.59 -11.98 5.14
N ALA A 247 -49.05 -11.11 4.23
CA ALA A 247 -48.18 -10.16 3.53
C ALA A 247 -47.50 -9.18 4.50
N ALA A 248 -48.22 -8.68 5.50
CA ALA A 248 -47.67 -7.80 6.53
C ALA A 248 -46.55 -8.48 7.34
N VAL A 249 -46.73 -9.75 7.72
CA VAL A 249 -45.69 -10.52 8.42
C VAL A 249 -44.46 -10.75 7.54
N LEU A 250 -44.65 -11.09 6.27
CA LEU A 250 -43.55 -11.32 5.33
C LEU A 250 -42.72 -10.03 5.14
N ILE A 251 -43.39 -8.89 5.01
CA ILE A 251 -42.76 -7.57 4.91
C ILE A 251 -42.03 -7.22 6.21
N GLY A 252 -42.65 -7.41 7.38
CA GLY A 252 -42.02 -7.21 8.68
C GLY A 252 -40.75 -8.05 8.84
N LEU A 253 -40.80 -9.33 8.46
CA LEU A 253 -39.64 -10.23 8.47
C LEU A 253 -38.55 -9.75 7.51
N SER A 254 -38.91 -9.30 6.30
CA SER A 254 -37.97 -8.70 5.35
C SER A 254 -37.30 -7.44 5.91
N PHE A 255 -38.04 -6.57 6.60
CA PHE A 255 -37.50 -5.39 7.27
C PHE A 255 -36.51 -5.75 8.38
N VAL A 256 -36.83 -6.75 9.21
CA VAL A 256 -35.93 -7.23 10.27
C VAL A 256 -34.64 -7.78 9.68
N ILE A 257 -34.74 -8.59 8.62
CA ILE A 257 -33.58 -9.20 7.95
C ILE A 257 -32.67 -8.13 7.32
N VAL A 258 -33.24 -7.23 6.52
CA VAL A 258 -32.48 -6.16 5.85
C VAL A 258 -31.92 -5.17 6.87
N GLY A 259 -32.72 -4.83 7.90
CA GLY A 259 -32.31 -3.96 9.00
C GLY A 259 -31.11 -4.52 9.75
N ALA A 260 -31.14 -5.80 10.14
CA ALA A 260 -30.04 -6.46 10.84
C ALA A 260 -28.70 -6.39 10.08
N THR A 261 -28.74 -6.40 8.75
CA THR A 261 -27.51 -6.36 7.92
C THR A 261 -26.94 -4.96 7.69
N ASN A 262 -27.69 -3.90 8.00
CA ASN A 262 -27.24 -2.51 7.90
C ASN A 262 -26.75 -1.93 9.23
N VAL A 263 -26.78 -2.72 10.31
CA VAL A 263 -26.35 -2.29 11.65
C VAL A 263 -24.84 -2.55 11.84
N ASP A 264 -24.12 -1.54 12.33
CA ASP A 264 -22.71 -1.66 12.74
C ASP A 264 -22.58 -2.54 14.01
N TRP A 265 -22.57 -3.87 13.83
CA TRP A 265 -22.52 -4.84 14.94
C TRP A 265 -21.29 -4.66 15.83
N SER A 266 -20.19 -4.15 15.29
CA SER A 266 -18.96 -3.83 16.04
C SER A 266 -19.15 -2.69 17.05
N ARG A 267 -20.00 -1.71 16.75
CA ARG A 267 -20.33 -0.61 17.67
C ARG A 267 -21.26 -1.07 18.78
N LEU A 268 -22.22 -1.95 18.46
CA LEU A 268 -23.11 -2.55 19.43
C LEU A 268 -22.39 -3.52 20.37
N ALA A 269 -21.48 -4.35 19.85
CA ALA A 269 -20.65 -5.22 20.67
C ALA A 269 -19.73 -4.43 21.62
N ALA A 270 -19.21 -3.28 21.18
CA ALA A 270 -18.43 -2.37 22.04
C ALA A 270 -19.27 -1.66 23.11
N LEU A 271 -20.58 -1.55 22.94
CA LEU A 271 -21.52 -1.07 23.97
C LEU A 271 -21.84 -2.17 25.00
N VAL A 272 -21.94 -3.43 24.56
CA VAL A 272 -22.23 -4.59 25.41
C VAL A 272 -21.00 -5.07 26.20
N HIS A 273 -19.80 -4.96 25.63
CA HIS A 273 -18.54 -5.33 26.30
C HIS A 273 -17.87 -4.20 27.08
N ARG A 274 -18.62 -3.17 27.50
CA ARG A 274 -18.16 -2.31 28.60
C ARG A 274 -18.26 -3.10 29.91
N VAL A 275 -17.24 -3.91 30.16
CA VAL A 275 -16.91 -4.32 31.53
C VAL A 275 -16.69 -3.03 32.32
N PRO A 276 -17.38 -2.80 33.44
CA PRO A 276 -17.01 -1.71 34.34
C PRO A 276 -15.64 -2.07 34.89
N GLU A 277 -14.59 -1.37 34.46
CA GLU A 277 -13.35 -1.34 35.22
C GLU A 277 -13.68 -0.65 36.54
N GLY A 278 -13.82 -1.45 37.60
CA GLY A 278 -13.79 -1.00 38.98
C GLY A 278 -12.47 -0.31 39.29
N GLY A 279 -12.54 0.67 40.18
CA GLY A 279 -11.52 1.69 40.40
C GLY A 279 -10.10 1.16 40.60
N ALA A 280 -9.17 1.76 39.86
CA ALA A 280 -7.77 1.79 40.21
C ALA A 280 -7.47 3.21 40.72
N ASP A 281 -6.92 3.26 41.93
CA ASP A 281 -6.57 4.47 42.67
C ASP A 281 -5.78 5.48 41.82
N GLU A 282 -6.24 6.71 41.94
CA GLU A 282 -5.64 7.92 41.41
C GLU A 282 -4.34 8.18 42.19
N VAL A 283 -3.19 7.82 41.61
CA VAL A 283 -1.88 8.25 42.12
C VAL A 283 -1.62 9.66 41.60
N PRO A 284 -1.51 10.69 42.48
CA PRO A 284 -1.30 12.05 42.04
C PRO A 284 0.17 12.31 41.64
N PRO A 285 0.44 13.29 40.76
CA PRO A 285 1.78 13.59 40.29
C PRO A 285 2.62 14.28 41.39
N PRO A 286 3.95 14.04 41.47
CA PRO A 286 4.78 14.70 42.46
C PRO A 286 5.02 16.16 42.08
N THR A 287 4.76 17.06 43.03
CA THR A 287 5.18 18.46 43.04
C THR A 287 6.67 18.60 43.39
N PRO A 288 7.35 19.67 42.94
CA PRO A 288 8.76 19.89 43.23
C PRO A 288 8.91 20.57 44.60
N THR A 289 9.78 20.05 45.45
CA THR A 289 10.25 20.76 46.65
C THR A 289 11.76 20.92 46.61
N SER A 290 12.15 22.17 46.84
CA SER A 290 13.51 22.69 46.95
C SER A 290 14.17 22.31 48.28
N GLU A 291 15.50 22.20 48.22
CA GLU A 291 16.49 22.46 49.26
C GLU A 291 16.54 21.56 50.52
N ARG A 292 17.66 20.84 50.66
CA ARG A 292 18.71 21.19 51.65
C ARG A 292 19.97 20.31 51.46
N SER A 293 21.12 20.96 51.35
CA SER A 293 22.45 20.37 51.57
C SER A 293 22.60 19.88 53.02
N PRO A 294 23.56 18.98 53.29
CA PRO A 294 24.77 19.46 53.96
C PRO A 294 26.11 18.80 53.52
N SER A 295 27.13 19.68 53.45
CA SER A 295 28.54 19.57 53.88
C SER A 295 29.48 18.40 53.50
N ALA A 296 30.61 18.81 52.90
CA ALA A 296 32.00 18.29 52.90
C ALA A 296 32.42 17.41 54.11
N GLY A 297 33.36 16.46 54.04
CA GLY A 297 34.61 16.30 53.28
C GLY A 297 35.26 14.93 53.59
N PRO A 298 36.59 14.74 53.47
CA PRO A 298 37.28 14.13 52.31
C PRO A 298 37.91 12.75 52.60
N ASP A 299 38.21 11.98 51.53
CA ASP A 299 39.48 11.23 51.32
C ASP A 299 39.30 10.13 50.25
N GLY A 300 40.33 9.94 49.41
CA GLY A 300 40.49 8.71 48.61
C GLY A 300 40.67 8.91 47.12
N VAL A 301 41.90 9.24 46.72
CA VAL A 301 42.46 9.02 45.37
C VAL A 301 42.24 7.57 44.93
N ILE A 302 41.84 7.33 43.66
CA ILE A 302 42.47 6.38 42.72
C ILE A 302 41.87 6.50 41.31
N SER A 303 42.81 6.59 40.37
CA SER A 303 42.82 6.60 38.91
C SER A 303 41.70 5.91 38.13
N ALA A 304 41.26 6.58 37.06
CA ALA A 304 40.52 6.00 35.93
C ALA A 304 41.49 5.33 34.93
N PRO A 305 41.15 4.15 34.38
CA PRO A 305 41.77 3.67 33.16
C PRO A 305 40.93 4.05 31.94
N THR A 306 41.57 4.74 31.02
CA THR A 306 41.17 4.92 29.62
C THR A 306 41.07 3.55 28.95
N GLY A 307 39.85 3.12 28.64
CA GLY A 307 39.57 1.88 27.92
C GLY A 307 39.48 2.11 26.42
N THR A 308 40.46 1.57 25.71
CA THR A 308 40.62 1.46 24.26
C THR A 308 39.37 0.89 23.58
N HIS A 309 38.97 1.47 22.43
CA HIS A 309 37.94 0.92 21.55
C HIS A 309 38.26 -0.53 21.17
N PRO A 310 37.33 -1.50 21.36
CA PRO A 310 37.52 -2.84 20.83
C PRO A 310 37.20 -2.84 19.34
N THR A 311 38.21 -3.15 18.52
CA THR A 311 38.06 -3.64 17.15
C THR A 311 37.20 -4.91 17.18
N PRO A 312 36.20 -5.08 16.31
CA PRO A 312 35.39 -6.30 16.28
C PRO A 312 36.26 -7.50 15.86
N PRO A 313 36.01 -8.70 16.42
CA PRO A 313 36.74 -9.90 16.06
C PRO A 313 36.44 -10.29 14.60
N ALA A 314 37.49 -10.53 13.82
CA ALA A 314 37.39 -11.17 12.53
C ALA A 314 36.95 -12.63 12.73
N GLY A 315 35.72 -12.98 12.33
CA GLY A 315 35.27 -14.38 12.44
C GLY A 315 33.82 -14.72 12.10
N ASP A 316 32.85 -13.81 12.16
CA ASP A 316 31.45 -14.14 11.85
C ASP A 316 31.04 -13.63 10.46
N SER A 317 30.58 -14.54 9.59
CA SER A 317 29.98 -14.17 8.31
C SER A 317 28.75 -13.28 8.56
N PRO A 318 28.52 -12.23 7.76
CA PRO A 318 27.38 -11.33 7.94
C PRO A 318 26.06 -12.11 7.96
N HIS A 319 25.09 -11.69 8.79
CA HIS A 319 23.75 -12.29 8.78
C HIS A 319 23.09 -12.12 7.41
N GLY A 320 23.37 -11.01 6.73
CA GLY A 320 22.88 -10.74 5.40
C GLY A 320 23.54 -11.59 4.32
N GLN A 321 22.92 -11.63 3.16
CA GLN A 321 23.39 -12.40 2.01
C GLN A 321 23.56 -11.49 0.80
N ASP A 322 24.56 -11.78 -0.02
CA ASP A 322 24.81 -11.09 -1.26
C ASP A 322 23.64 -11.27 -2.24
N LEU A 323 23.30 -10.21 -2.96
CA LEU A 323 22.26 -10.18 -3.97
C LEU A 323 22.90 -9.94 -5.33
N ARG A 324 22.56 -10.77 -6.31
CA ARG A 324 22.85 -10.53 -7.74
C ARG A 324 21.56 -10.55 -8.53
N VAL A 325 21.33 -9.50 -9.31
CA VAL A 325 20.11 -9.28 -10.07
C VAL A 325 20.49 -8.84 -11.47
N THR A 326 20.16 -9.68 -12.45
CA THR A 326 20.34 -9.34 -13.86
C THR A 326 19.04 -9.67 -14.58
N PHE A 327 18.35 -8.70 -15.16
CA PHE A 327 17.13 -8.97 -15.92
C PHE A 327 16.82 -7.92 -16.98
N GLU A 328 16.04 -8.33 -17.96
CA GLU A 328 15.40 -7.48 -18.94
C GLU A 328 13.89 -7.70 -18.88
N LEU A 329 13.11 -6.63 -18.78
CA LEU A 329 11.66 -6.67 -18.79
C LEU A 329 11.12 -5.73 -19.86
N ALA A 330 10.93 -6.28 -21.06
CA ALA A 330 10.53 -5.54 -22.25
C ALA A 330 9.21 -4.77 -22.06
N GLU A 331 8.23 -5.34 -21.36
CA GLU A 331 6.93 -4.68 -21.09
C GLU A 331 7.06 -3.36 -20.32
N ARG A 332 8.15 -3.18 -19.57
CA ARG A 332 8.41 -1.97 -18.77
C ARG A 332 9.64 -1.18 -19.22
N ASP A 333 10.33 -1.59 -20.29
CA ASP A 333 11.61 -1.04 -20.76
C ASP A 333 12.64 -0.90 -19.62
N VAL A 334 12.85 -1.97 -18.85
CA VAL A 334 13.83 -2.01 -17.74
C VAL A 334 14.86 -3.10 -18.00
N VAL A 335 16.14 -2.72 -18.00
CA VAL A 335 17.31 -3.60 -18.12
C VAL A 335 18.29 -3.25 -16.99
N VAL A 336 18.46 -4.17 -16.05
CA VAL A 336 19.25 -3.91 -14.84
C VAL A 336 20.22 -5.05 -14.61
N ASP A 337 21.47 -4.68 -14.34
CA ASP A 337 22.49 -5.54 -13.74
C ASP A 337 22.98 -4.87 -12.45
N LEU A 338 22.83 -5.57 -11.33
CA LEU A 338 23.05 -5.03 -9.98
C LEU A 338 23.58 -6.11 -9.05
N GLU A 339 24.62 -5.76 -8.29
CA GLU A 339 25.16 -6.56 -7.19
C GLU A 339 25.11 -5.78 -5.88
N VAL A 340 24.75 -6.47 -4.79
CA VAL A 340 24.82 -5.98 -3.42
C VAL A 340 25.62 -6.99 -2.61
N GLU A 341 26.77 -6.58 -2.07
CA GLU A 341 27.58 -7.45 -1.24
C GLU A 341 26.89 -7.78 0.09
N ALA A 342 27.20 -8.95 0.65
CA ALA A 342 26.64 -9.39 1.93
C ALA A 342 27.00 -8.41 3.06
N GLY A 343 25.97 -7.94 3.77
CA GLY A 343 26.09 -7.01 4.89
C GLY A 343 26.32 -5.55 4.47
N ARG A 344 26.33 -5.24 3.17
CA ARG A 344 26.40 -3.87 2.66
C ARG A 344 25.01 -3.30 2.36
N THR A 345 24.96 -1.98 2.32
CA THR A 345 23.84 -1.17 1.88
C THR A 345 24.15 -0.54 0.52
N VAL A 346 23.33 -0.87 -0.47
CA VAL A 346 23.34 -0.20 -1.77
C VAL A 346 22.10 0.66 -1.89
N ALA A 347 22.28 1.93 -2.26
CA ALA A 347 21.18 2.82 -2.58
C ALA A 347 20.87 2.81 -4.09
N LEU A 348 19.59 2.60 -4.44
CA LEU A 348 19.09 2.70 -5.80
C LEU A 348 18.36 4.03 -5.98
N VAL A 349 18.94 4.95 -6.74
CA VAL A 349 18.43 6.31 -6.92
C VAL A 349 18.08 6.57 -8.38
N GLY A 350 17.26 7.59 -8.64
CA GLY A 350 16.92 8.00 -10.01
C GLY A 350 15.58 8.71 -10.10
N PRO A 351 15.23 9.28 -11.27
CA PRO A 351 13.97 9.99 -11.49
C PRO A 351 12.73 9.12 -11.25
N ASN A 352 11.57 9.77 -11.06
CA ASN A 352 10.30 9.04 -11.03
C ASN A 352 10.07 8.32 -12.36
N GLY A 353 9.59 7.07 -12.30
CA GLY A 353 9.40 6.24 -13.48
C GLY A 353 10.69 5.60 -14.04
N SER A 354 11.84 5.72 -13.38
CA SER A 354 13.08 5.12 -13.89
C SER A 354 13.17 3.60 -13.78
N GLY A 355 12.27 2.95 -13.05
CA GLY A 355 12.24 1.48 -12.87
C GLY A 355 12.59 0.98 -11.46
N LYS A 356 12.85 1.86 -10.49
CA LYS A 356 13.28 1.49 -9.11
C LYS A 356 12.32 0.50 -8.42
N SER A 357 11.03 0.82 -8.39
CA SER A 357 10.02 -0.07 -7.79
C SER A 357 9.82 -1.38 -8.58
N THR A 358 10.14 -1.40 -9.88
CA THR A 358 10.19 -2.64 -10.68
C THR A 358 11.33 -3.53 -10.19
N VAL A 359 12.53 -2.98 -9.99
CA VAL A 359 13.67 -3.72 -9.41
C VAL A 359 13.30 -4.29 -8.04
N CYS A 360 12.73 -3.48 -7.14
CA CYS A 360 12.27 -3.94 -5.83
C CYS A 360 11.25 -5.08 -5.93
N SER A 361 10.32 -5.01 -6.90
CA SER A 361 9.29 -6.03 -7.12
C SER A 361 9.87 -7.35 -7.62
N VAL A 362 10.84 -7.30 -8.54
CA VAL A 362 11.56 -8.49 -9.05
C VAL A 362 12.36 -9.14 -7.92
N VAL A 363 13.14 -8.36 -7.17
CA VAL A 363 13.92 -8.84 -6.02
C VAL A 363 13.03 -9.53 -4.98
N ALA A 364 11.90 -8.89 -4.64
CA ALA A 364 10.93 -9.44 -3.69
C ALA A 364 10.13 -10.64 -4.20
N GLY A 365 10.16 -10.96 -5.50
CA GLY A 365 9.39 -12.05 -6.10
C GLY A 365 7.90 -11.76 -6.27
N LEU A 366 7.57 -10.49 -6.48
CA LEU A 366 6.25 -10.00 -6.85
C LEU A 366 6.06 -9.91 -8.36
N LEU A 367 7.17 -9.72 -9.08
CA LEU A 367 7.22 -9.68 -10.53
C LEU A 367 8.18 -10.76 -11.01
N ASP A 368 7.73 -11.53 -11.98
CA ASP A 368 8.56 -12.51 -12.69
C ASP A 368 9.37 -11.76 -13.75
N ALA A 369 10.66 -12.03 -13.81
CA ALA A 369 11.54 -11.50 -14.82
C ALA A 369 11.88 -12.65 -15.77
N GLU A 370 11.09 -12.78 -16.84
CA GLU A 370 11.30 -13.80 -17.86
C GLU A 370 12.73 -13.68 -18.40
N ASP A 371 13.50 -14.77 -18.33
CA ASP A 371 14.92 -14.87 -18.68
C ASP A 371 15.91 -14.05 -17.81
N GLY A 372 15.42 -13.39 -16.76
CA GLY A 372 16.25 -12.77 -15.72
C GLY A 372 16.82 -13.77 -14.72
N ARG A 373 17.81 -13.34 -13.93
CA ARG A 373 18.44 -14.12 -12.87
C ARG A 373 18.50 -13.31 -11.58
N VAL A 374 17.87 -13.81 -10.52
CA VAL A 374 17.97 -13.28 -9.16
C VAL A 374 18.60 -14.33 -8.26
N VAL A 375 19.73 -14.01 -7.64
CA VAL A 375 20.47 -14.90 -6.74
C VAL A 375 20.64 -14.20 -5.39
N LEU A 376 20.37 -14.91 -4.30
CA LEU A 376 20.61 -14.44 -2.93
C LEU A 376 21.43 -15.49 -2.17
N GLY A 377 22.64 -15.16 -1.70
CA GLY A 377 23.46 -16.11 -0.93
C GLY A 377 23.79 -17.37 -1.71
N GLY A 378 24.04 -17.25 -3.02
CA GLY A 378 24.20 -18.38 -3.95
C GLY A 378 22.92 -19.14 -4.32
N ARG A 379 21.79 -18.86 -3.68
CA ARG A 379 20.50 -19.49 -3.99
C ARG A 379 19.80 -18.77 -5.14
N VAL A 380 19.58 -19.45 -6.26
CA VAL A 380 18.77 -18.95 -7.38
C VAL A 380 17.31 -18.82 -6.93
N LEU A 381 16.81 -17.58 -6.88
CA LEU A 381 15.43 -17.22 -6.56
C LEU A 381 14.58 -17.04 -7.80
N ASP A 382 15.20 -16.61 -8.90
CA ASP A 382 14.58 -16.36 -10.18
C ASP A 382 15.54 -16.74 -11.31
N GLY A 383 15.05 -17.36 -12.38
CA GLY A 383 15.87 -17.93 -13.45
C GLY A 383 15.14 -18.95 -14.33
N ALA A 384 15.85 -19.47 -15.34
CA ALA A 384 15.32 -20.44 -16.30
C ALA A 384 14.58 -21.61 -15.62
N GLY A 385 13.24 -21.60 -15.73
CA GLY A 385 12.35 -22.63 -15.17
C GLY A 385 12.16 -22.59 -13.65
N ARG A 386 12.68 -21.59 -12.93
CA ARG A 386 12.59 -21.49 -11.47
C ARG A 386 12.19 -20.09 -11.02
N PHE A 387 10.99 -19.98 -10.47
CA PHE A 387 10.49 -18.77 -9.80
C PHE A 387 10.11 -19.06 -8.34
N VAL A 388 10.88 -18.51 -7.39
CA VAL A 388 10.54 -18.55 -5.96
C VAL A 388 9.59 -17.40 -5.67
N ARG A 389 8.42 -17.66 -5.08
CA ARG A 389 7.45 -16.60 -4.76
C ARG A 389 7.92 -15.72 -3.59
N ALA A 390 7.39 -14.50 -3.54
CA ALA A 390 7.52 -13.62 -2.39
C ALA A 390 7.18 -14.32 -1.06
N GLY A 391 7.86 -13.94 0.02
CA GLY A 391 7.72 -14.56 1.34
C GLY A 391 8.50 -15.87 1.55
N HIS A 392 8.99 -16.49 0.48
CA HIS A 392 9.91 -17.65 0.56
C HIS A 392 11.36 -17.31 0.18
N ARG A 393 11.61 -16.04 -0.16
CA ARG A 393 12.92 -15.53 -0.60
C ARG A 393 13.88 -15.16 0.53
N GLN A 394 13.42 -15.09 1.79
CA GLN A 394 14.16 -14.48 2.92
C GLN A 394 14.45 -12.98 2.70
N VAL A 395 13.68 -12.37 1.81
CA VAL A 395 13.71 -10.94 1.48
C VAL A 395 12.48 -10.30 2.13
N ALA A 396 12.67 -9.21 2.86
CA ALA A 396 11.57 -8.39 3.35
C ALA A 396 11.49 -7.11 2.52
N LEU A 397 10.32 -6.84 1.95
CA LEU A 397 10.05 -5.61 1.20
C LEU A 397 9.18 -4.67 2.04
N LEU A 398 9.66 -3.45 2.22
CA LEU A 398 8.87 -2.31 2.65
C LEU A 398 8.60 -1.43 1.42
N SER A 399 7.40 -1.53 0.86
CA SER A 399 6.97 -0.68 -0.26
C SER A 399 6.70 0.76 0.18
N GLN A 400 6.67 1.69 -0.79
CA GLN A 400 6.34 3.11 -0.58
C GLN A 400 5.04 3.30 0.22
N GLU A 401 4.01 2.51 -0.09
CA GLU A 401 2.82 2.38 0.76
C GLU A 401 3.04 1.33 1.86
N PRO A 402 2.95 1.68 3.17
CA PRO A 402 3.30 0.78 4.26
C PRO A 402 2.49 -0.54 4.36
N GLY A 403 1.36 -0.65 3.66
CA GLY A 403 0.58 -1.90 3.60
C GLY A 403 0.08 -2.39 4.96
N VAL A 404 -0.20 -1.50 5.92
CA VAL A 404 -0.71 -1.90 7.24
C VAL A 404 -2.14 -2.44 7.12
N PHE A 405 -2.40 -3.62 7.70
CA PHE A 405 -3.73 -4.23 7.72
C PHE A 405 -4.65 -3.44 8.62
N THR A 406 -5.59 -2.73 8.02
CA THR A 406 -6.44 -1.74 8.70
C THR A 406 -7.45 -2.37 9.66
N HIS A 407 -7.92 -3.58 9.35
CA HIS A 407 -8.85 -4.35 10.18
C HIS A 407 -8.17 -5.07 11.36
N MET A 408 -6.83 -5.07 11.42
CA MET A 408 -6.07 -5.66 12.52
C MET A 408 -5.54 -4.59 13.49
N SER A 409 -5.18 -4.99 14.70
CA SER A 409 -4.41 -4.12 15.59
C SER A 409 -2.96 -3.98 15.10
N VAL A 410 -2.23 -2.97 15.60
CA VAL A 410 -0.80 -2.78 15.34
C VAL A 410 0.00 -4.01 15.78
N LEU A 411 -0.28 -4.54 16.98
CA LEU A 411 0.32 -5.80 17.42
C LEU A 411 -0.05 -6.96 16.49
N GLY A 412 -1.32 -7.04 16.08
CA GLY A 412 -1.79 -8.04 15.14
C GLY A 412 -1.05 -8.02 13.81
N ASN A 413 -0.69 -6.84 13.30
CA ASN A 413 0.08 -6.67 12.06
C ASN A 413 1.47 -7.32 12.13
N VAL A 414 2.21 -7.09 13.22
CA VAL A 414 3.56 -7.65 13.39
C VAL A 414 3.49 -9.14 13.75
N VAL A 415 2.53 -9.54 14.60
CA VAL A 415 2.26 -10.95 14.92
C VAL A 415 1.91 -11.74 13.66
N PHE A 416 1.13 -11.17 12.73
CA PHE A 416 0.77 -11.82 11.48
C PHE A 416 2.00 -12.26 10.68
N ALA A 417 3.00 -11.39 10.54
CA ALA A 417 4.25 -11.72 9.85
C ALA A 417 4.98 -12.90 10.51
N LEU A 418 5.15 -12.86 11.83
CA LEU A 418 5.79 -13.94 12.60
C LEU A 418 5.03 -15.27 12.50
N ARG A 419 3.69 -15.22 12.48
CA ARG A 419 2.84 -16.40 12.27
C ARG A 419 3.00 -16.99 10.86
N CYS A 420 3.31 -16.17 9.86
CA CYS A 420 3.66 -16.62 8.51
C CYS A 420 4.98 -17.37 8.46
N GLN A 421 5.91 -17.00 9.34
CA GLN A 421 7.19 -17.69 9.52
C GLN A 421 7.11 -18.91 10.47
N GLY A 422 5.90 -19.36 10.85
CA GLY A 422 5.70 -20.55 11.67
C GLY A 422 5.82 -20.35 13.19
N ALA A 423 6.01 -19.12 13.68
CA ALA A 423 6.11 -18.87 15.11
C ALA A 423 4.80 -19.25 15.87
N SER A 424 4.95 -19.77 17.09
CA SER A 424 3.82 -19.99 18.00
C SER A 424 3.17 -18.65 18.36
N ARG A 425 1.90 -18.65 18.79
CA ARG A 425 1.19 -17.40 19.12
C ARG A 425 1.88 -16.62 20.24
N GLY A 426 2.33 -17.30 21.29
CA GLY A 426 3.02 -16.67 22.43
C GLY A 426 4.35 -16.06 22.00
N GLU A 427 5.15 -16.81 21.24
CA GLU A 427 6.43 -16.34 20.73
C GLU A 427 6.28 -15.16 19.76
N ALA A 428 5.29 -15.23 18.87
CA ALA A 428 4.99 -14.15 17.94
C ALA A 428 4.63 -12.85 18.66
N VAL A 429 3.82 -12.92 19.74
CA VAL A 429 3.46 -11.73 20.53
C VAL A 429 4.68 -11.14 21.25
N ARG A 430 5.54 -12.00 21.83
CA ARG A 430 6.76 -11.57 22.52
C ARG A 430 7.70 -10.84 21.56
N ARG A 431 8.05 -11.45 20.43
CA ARG A 431 8.89 -10.84 19.39
C ARG A 431 8.28 -9.58 18.78
N ALA A 432 6.98 -9.59 18.51
CA ALA A 432 6.29 -8.42 17.97
C ALA A 432 6.37 -7.20 18.89
N ARG A 433 6.30 -7.39 20.22
CA ARG A 433 6.46 -6.29 21.17
C ARG A 433 7.87 -5.71 21.15
N VAL A 434 8.89 -6.55 21.04
CA VAL A 434 10.30 -6.11 20.94
C VAL A 434 10.48 -5.22 19.70
N GLU A 435 10.00 -5.68 18.55
CA GLU A 435 10.10 -4.93 17.29
C GLU A 435 9.30 -3.62 17.32
N LEU A 436 8.09 -3.63 17.90
CA LEU A 436 7.31 -2.40 18.08
C LEU A 436 8.00 -1.40 19.02
N THR A 437 8.70 -1.86 20.05
CA THR A 437 9.51 -0.99 20.90
C THR A 437 10.69 -0.40 20.13
N ALA A 438 11.38 -1.21 19.32
CA ALA A 438 12.54 -0.78 18.53
C ALA A 438 12.20 0.37 17.55
N VAL A 439 10.99 0.38 16.98
CA VAL A 439 10.49 1.46 16.11
C VAL A 439 9.72 2.57 16.86
N GLY A 440 9.68 2.55 18.19
CA GLY A 440 8.95 3.55 18.99
C GLY A 440 7.42 3.50 18.83
N ALA A 441 6.85 2.36 18.45
CA ALA A 441 5.42 2.14 18.22
C ALA A 441 4.74 1.25 19.27
N ALA A 442 5.41 0.92 20.38
CA ALA A 442 4.86 0.08 21.45
C ALA A 442 3.53 0.61 22.01
N HIS A 443 3.41 1.92 22.21
CA HIS A 443 2.20 2.59 22.69
C HIS A 443 0.99 2.49 21.73
N LEU A 444 1.22 2.06 20.48
CA LEU A 444 0.17 1.90 19.47
C LEU A 444 -0.34 0.46 19.38
N ALA A 445 0.24 -0.49 20.12
CA ALA A 445 0.01 -1.94 19.96
C ALA A 445 -1.47 -2.37 19.90
N SER A 446 -2.34 -1.75 20.70
CA SER A 446 -3.78 -2.06 20.77
C SER A 446 -4.63 -1.32 19.73
N ARG A 447 -4.10 -0.27 19.09
CA ARG A 447 -4.84 0.53 18.11
C ARG A 447 -5.07 -0.26 16.83
N SER A 448 -6.18 0.01 16.15
CA SER A 448 -6.44 -0.47 14.79
C SER A 448 -5.43 0.15 13.80
N GLY A 449 -4.95 -0.64 12.85
CA GLY A 449 -4.08 -0.18 11.77
C GLY A 449 -4.71 0.92 10.91
N GLY A 450 -6.05 0.95 10.81
CA GLY A 450 -6.78 2.00 10.09
C GLY A 450 -6.82 3.35 10.80
N ALA A 451 -6.35 3.44 12.04
CA ALA A 451 -6.33 4.67 12.84
C ALA A 451 -4.94 5.33 12.91
N LEU A 452 -3.96 4.84 12.14
CA LEU A 452 -2.58 5.32 12.17
C LEU A 452 -2.38 6.51 11.21
N SER A 453 -1.48 7.43 11.58
CA SER A 453 -0.91 8.37 10.60
C SER A 453 0.02 7.65 9.62
N GLY A 454 0.32 8.27 8.47
CA GLY A 454 1.25 7.70 7.49
C GLY A 454 2.60 7.33 8.10
N GLY A 455 3.17 8.22 8.91
CA GLY A 455 4.43 7.96 9.61
C GLY A 455 4.35 6.86 10.68
N GLN A 456 3.23 6.74 11.41
CA GLN A 456 3.03 5.62 12.33
C GLN A 456 2.90 4.29 11.57
N ALA A 457 2.21 4.30 10.43
CA ALA A 457 2.06 3.12 9.58
C ALA A 457 3.42 2.66 9.01
N ALA A 458 4.27 3.58 8.55
CA ALA A 458 5.62 3.27 8.07
C ALA A 458 6.48 2.58 9.15
N ARG A 459 6.46 3.09 10.39
CA ARG A 459 7.18 2.47 11.53
C ARG A 459 6.67 1.06 11.86
N VAL A 460 5.35 0.87 11.90
CA VAL A 460 4.74 -0.44 12.12
C VAL A 460 5.08 -1.42 11.00
N ALA A 461 5.10 -0.94 9.75
CA ALA A 461 5.46 -1.76 8.60
C ALA A 461 6.95 -2.15 8.61
N LEU A 462 7.86 -1.26 9.03
CA LEU A 462 9.27 -1.61 9.26
C LEU A 462 9.42 -2.66 10.37
N ALA A 463 8.76 -2.48 11.52
CA ALA A 463 8.77 -3.49 12.59
C ALA A 463 8.28 -4.85 12.09
N ARG A 464 7.22 -4.85 11.27
CA ARG A 464 6.68 -6.07 10.65
C ARG A 464 7.66 -6.72 9.67
N ALA A 465 8.40 -5.93 8.88
CA ALA A 465 9.43 -6.42 7.98
C ALA A 465 10.61 -7.03 8.75
N LEU A 466 11.18 -6.29 9.70
CA LEU A 466 12.31 -6.73 10.53
C LEU A 466 11.97 -7.95 11.39
N ALA A 467 10.73 -8.05 11.89
CA ALA A 467 10.27 -9.20 12.66
C ALA A 467 10.45 -10.55 11.93
N THR A 468 10.46 -10.56 10.60
CA THR A 468 10.64 -11.79 9.80
C THR A 468 12.07 -12.34 9.82
N GLY A 469 13.05 -11.58 10.33
CA GLY A 469 14.47 -11.94 10.29
C GLY A 469 15.00 -12.08 8.85
N PRO A 470 14.87 -11.04 8.01
CA PRO A 470 15.30 -11.11 6.61
C PRO A 470 16.82 -11.18 6.47
N ARG A 471 17.29 -11.84 5.40
CA ARG A 471 18.70 -11.79 4.96
C ARG A 471 18.98 -10.57 4.07
N LEU A 472 17.94 -10.10 3.38
CA LEU A 472 17.95 -8.88 2.57
C LEU A 472 16.72 -8.06 2.92
N LEU A 473 16.94 -6.81 3.31
CA LEU A 473 15.88 -5.82 3.49
C LEU A 473 15.85 -4.92 2.25
N VAL A 474 14.67 -4.76 1.66
CA VAL A 474 14.43 -3.83 0.55
C VAL A 474 13.50 -2.73 1.04
N LEU A 475 13.96 -1.48 0.98
CA LEU A 475 13.19 -0.33 1.43
C LEU A 475 12.91 0.60 0.24
N ASP A 476 11.64 0.73 -0.14
CA ASP A 476 11.20 1.63 -1.21
C ASP A 476 10.65 2.94 -0.63
N GLU A 477 11.47 3.99 -0.60
CA GLU A 477 11.17 5.31 0.00
C GLU A 477 10.56 5.24 1.41
N PRO A 478 11.19 4.50 2.35
CA PRO A 478 10.62 4.17 3.65
C PRO A 478 10.31 5.38 4.55
N MET A 479 10.95 6.51 4.26
CA MET A 479 11.04 7.68 5.13
C MET A 479 10.33 8.94 4.58
N SER A 480 9.74 8.84 3.39
CA SER A 480 9.10 9.96 2.68
C SER A 480 7.90 10.52 3.46
N ALA A 481 7.10 9.66 4.08
CA ALA A 481 5.90 10.03 4.83
C ALA A 481 6.15 10.38 6.32
N LEU A 482 7.43 10.42 6.75
CA LEU A 482 7.81 10.72 8.13
C LEU A 482 8.14 12.19 8.34
N ASP A 483 7.83 12.69 9.54
CA ASP A 483 8.41 13.94 10.03
C ASP A 483 9.93 13.80 10.25
N VAL A 484 10.59 14.94 10.45
CA VAL A 484 12.06 15.03 10.55
C VAL A 484 12.61 14.16 11.68
N THR A 485 11.96 14.17 12.85
CA THR A 485 12.41 13.42 14.03
C THR A 485 12.25 11.92 13.82
N ALA A 486 11.07 11.50 13.35
CA ALA A 486 10.78 10.09 13.10
C ALA A 486 11.66 9.52 11.98
N ARG A 487 12.02 10.33 10.97
CA ARG A 487 12.99 9.94 9.94
C ARG A 487 14.37 9.66 10.52
N GLN A 488 14.88 10.54 11.39
CA GLN A 488 16.16 10.35 12.07
C GLN A 488 16.18 9.10 12.95
N GLU A 489 15.12 8.85 13.72
CA GLU A 489 14.98 7.63 14.54
C GLU A 489 14.99 6.37 13.67
N MET A 490 14.28 6.39 12.54
CA MET A 490 14.24 5.26 11.61
C MET A 490 15.59 5.00 10.95
N ARG A 491 16.31 6.04 10.51
CA ARG A 491 17.69 5.89 9.98
C ARG A 491 18.60 5.26 11.02
N ARG A 492 18.58 5.75 12.27
CA ARG A 492 19.41 5.21 13.35
C ARG A 492 19.11 3.74 13.60
N LEU A 493 17.83 3.36 13.60
CA LEU A 493 17.44 1.96 13.76
C LEU A 493 17.98 1.09 12.61
N VAL A 494 17.78 1.51 11.35
CA VAL A 494 18.24 0.74 10.18
C VAL A 494 19.76 0.65 10.15
N SER A 495 20.47 1.77 10.37
CA SER A 495 21.94 1.82 10.46
C SER A 495 22.47 0.86 11.53
N ARG A 496 21.87 0.87 12.73
CA ARG A 496 22.23 -0.05 13.81
C ARG A 496 22.03 -1.52 13.41
N ARG A 497 20.92 -1.86 12.76
CA ARG A 497 20.66 -3.24 12.30
C ARG A 497 21.67 -3.69 11.24
N CYS A 498 22.05 -2.81 10.32
CA CYS A 498 23.07 -3.11 9.32
C CYS A 498 24.44 -3.32 10.00
N ALA A 499 24.82 -2.45 10.95
CA ALA A 499 26.11 -2.52 11.63
C ALA A 499 26.23 -3.67 12.65
N GLU A 500 25.22 -3.91 13.48
CA GLU A 500 25.26 -4.90 14.56
C GLU A 500 24.87 -6.31 14.08
N GLU A 501 23.88 -6.41 13.20
CA GLU A 501 23.38 -7.71 12.73
C GLU A 501 24.00 -8.10 11.37
N GLY A 502 24.69 -7.20 10.66
CA GLY A 502 25.23 -7.49 9.33
C GLY A 502 24.15 -7.67 8.26
N LEU A 503 23.00 -7.01 8.42
CA LEU A 503 21.87 -7.06 7.49
C LEU A 503 22.24 -6.45 6.14
N THR A 504 21.90 -7.12 5.03
CA THR A 504 22.08 -6.56 3.67
C THR A 504 20.89 -5.68 3.33
N LEU A 505 21.13 -4.49 2.78
CA LEU A 505 20.10 -3.49 2.51
C LEU A 505 20.14 -2.98 1.05
N LEU A 506 18.99 -3.02 0.39
CA LEU A 506 18.74 -2.29 -0.85
C LEU A 506 17.78 -1.13 -0.56
N LEU A 507 18.27 0.09 -0.64
CA LEU A 507 17.54 1.30 -0.26
C LEU A 507 17.18 2.15 -1.48
N VAL A 508 15.90 2.32 -1.78
CA VAL A 508 15.44 3.36 -2.71
C VAL A 508 15.16 4.63 -1.92
N THR A 509 15.87 5.70 -2.26
CA THR A 509 15.69 7.02 -1.64
C THR A 509 16.03 8.13 -2.63
N HIS A 510 15.54 9.33 -2.34
CA HIS A 510 15.91 10.57 -3.00
C HIS A 510 16.43 11.60 -1.99
N ASP A 511 16.71 11.20 -0.73
CA ASP A 511 17.28 12.08 0.30
C ASP A 511 18.78 11.82 0.42
N VAL A 512 19.60 12.85 0.19
CA VAL A 512 21.06 12.79 0.31
C VAL A 512 21.50 12.38 1.72
N LEU A 513 20.73 12.76 2.76
CA LEU A 513 21.02 12.37 4.13
C LEU A 513 20.83 10.87 4.34
N ASP A 514 19.89 10.24 3.63
CA ASP A 514 19.73 8.78 3.69
C ASP A 514 20.90 8.09 2.99
N LEU A 515 21.32 8.60 1.81
CA LEU A 515 22.48 8.08 1.08
C LEU A 515 23.75 8.12 1.93
N THR A 516 24.06 9.29 2.47
CA THR A 516 25.29 9.52 3.26
C THR A 516 25.29 8.83 4.62
N ALA A 517 24.13 8.59 5.22
CA ALA A 517 24.03 7.96 6.54
C ALA A 517 23.91 6.43 6.48
N LEU A 518 23.44 5.86 5.37
CA LEU A 518 23.10 4.45 5.26
C LEU A 518 23.83 3.71 4.14
N ALA A 519 24.10 4.34 3.00
CA ALA A 519 24.55 3.64 1.80
C ALA A 519 26.06 3.74 1.61
N GLU A 520 26.72 2.59 1.45
CA GLU A 520 28.13 2.53 1.07
C GLU A 520 28.30 2.77 -0.43
N ASP A 521 27.38 2.24 -1.25
CA ASP A 521 27.38 2.35 -2.70
C ASP A 521 26.05 2.91 -3.22
N VAL A 522 26.10 3.63 -4.34
CA VAL A 522 24.94 4.18 -5.05
C VAL A 522 24.89 3.61 -6.46
N VAL A 523 23.69 3.25 -6.88
CA VAL A 523 23.35 2.85 -8.25
C VAL A 523 22.29 3.82 -8.76
N VAL A 524 22.60 4.49 -9.86
CA VAL A 524 21.71 5.47 -10.49
C VAL A 524 21.01 4.80 -11.67
N LEU A 525 19.68 4.80 -11.61
CA LEU A 525 18.81 4.24 -12.62
C LEU A 525 18.09 5.37 -13.39
N GLU A 526 18.30 5.45 -14.70
CA GLU A 526 17.62 6.37 -15.60
C GLU A 526 17.09 5.62 -16.82
N ARG A 527 15.84 5.91 -17.22
CA ARG A 527 15.17 5.25 -18.37
C ARG A 527 15.36 3.72 -18.36
N GLY A 528 15.14 3.10 -17.20
CA GLY A 528 15.23 1.65 -17.03
C GLY A 528 16.63 1.06 -17.06
N ARG A 529 17.71 1.85 -17.12
CA ARG A 529 19.10 1.38 -17.25
C ARG A 529 19.99 1.96 -16.16
N VAL A 530 21.01 1.21 -15.75
CA VAL A 530 22.04 1.68 -14.82
C VAL A 530 22.96 2.63 -15.56
N VAL A 531 23.03 3.90 -15.15
CA VAL A 531 23.83 4.94 -15.81
C VAL A 531 25.11 5.30 -15.06
N GLU A 532 25.12 5.07 -13.75
CA GLU A 532 26.24 5.38 -12.87
C GLU A 532 26.17 4.48 -11.63
N GLN A 533 27.30 3.90 -11.23
CA GLN A 533 27.41 3.07 -10.03
C GLN A 533 28.77 3.29 -9.36
N GLY A 534 28.80 3.28 -8.03
CA GLY A 534 30.03 3.26 -7.25
C GLY A 534 29.86 3.78 -5.83
N PRO A 535 30.97 4.00 -5.10
CA PRO A 535 30.92 4.45 -3.72
C PRO A 535 30.16 5.75 -3.56
N THR A 536 29.31 5.85 -2.53
CA THR A 536 28.44 7.01 -2.29
C THR A 536 29.23 8.32 -2.28
N ALA A 537 30.40 8.34 -1.62
CA ALA A 537 31.27 9.51 -1.58
C ALA A 537 31.75 9.95 -2.97
N ARG A 538 32.04 9.00 -3.87
CA ARG A 538 32.49 9.29 -5.24
C ARG A 538 31.33 9.82 -6.08
N VAL A 539 30.19 9.14 -6.06
CA VAL A 539 29.00 9.50 -6.86
C VAL A 539 28.47 10.89 -6.46
N LEU A 540 28.45 11.21 -5.16
CA LEU A 540 27.99 12.52 -4.68
C LEU A 540 29.00 13.65 -4.92
N SER A 541 30.31 13.40 -4.79
CA SER A 541 31.35 14.43 -4.99
C SER A 541 31.68 14.70 -6.45
N ALA A 542 31.35 13.76 -7.34
CA ALA A 542 31.72 13.77 -8.75
C ALA A 542 30.59 13.22 -9.65
N PRO A 543 29.36 13.78 -9.57
CA PRO A 543 28.20 13.22 -10.26
C PRO A 543 28.41 13.20 -11.78
N ARG A 544 28.18 12.03 -12.40
CA ARG A 544 28.18 11.88 -13.87
C ARG A 544 26.80 11.98 -14.47
N SER A 545 25.77 11.64 -13.70
CA SER A 545 24.37 11.74 -14.09
C SER A 545 23.76 13.10 -13.73
N ASP A 546 22.89 13.59 -14.61
CA ASP A 546 22.13 14.83 -14.43
C ASP A 546 21.17 14.74 -13.22
N PHE A 547 20.63 13.54 -12.94
CA PHE A 547 19.85 13.32 -11.73
C PHE A 547 20.67 13.53 -10.44
N VAL A 548 21.86 12.93 -10.32
CA VAL A 548 22.69 13.08 -9.11
C VAL A 548 23.22 14.50 -8.98
N ALA A 549 23.56 15.16 -10.09
CA ALA A 549 23.94 16.57 -10.08
C ALA A 549 22.85 17.45 -9.45
N ARG A 550 21.58 17.28 -9.87
CA ARG A 550 20.44 17.97 -9.23
C ARG A 550 20.26 17.59 -7.77
N LEU A 551 20.43 16.31 -7.44
CA LEU A 551 20.24 15.80 -6.08
C LEU A 551 21.22 16.45 -5.09
N THR A 552 22.46 16.72 -5.51
CA THR A 552 23.46 17.41 -4.68
C THR A 552 23.38 18.95 -4.78
N GLY A 553 22.44 19.47 -5.55
CA GLY A 553 22.34 20.91 -5.84
C GLY A 553 23.42 21.44 -6.78
N THR A 554 24.22 20.55 -7.38
CA THR A 554 25.22 20.90 -8.40
C THR A 554 24.50 21.43 -9.64
N ALA A 555 24.77 22.67 -9.99
CA ALA A 555 24.24 23.30 -11.18
C ALA A 555 24.90 22.71 -12.43
N ALA A 556 24.10 22.40 -13.45
CA ALA A 556 24.55 21.94 -14.75
C ALA A 556 24.34 23.07 -15.77
N LEU A 557 25.38 23.85 -16.03
CA LEU A 557 25.35 24.91 -17.04
C LEU A 557 25.63 24.30 -18.40
N THR A 558 24.82 24.62 -19.41
CA THR A 558 24.94 24.08 -20.77
C THR A 558 25.57 25.09 -21.71
N GLY A 559 26.42 24.62 -22.60
CA GLY A 559 27.07 25.46 -23.59
C GLY A 559 27.84 24.63 -24.61
N VAL A 560 28.81 25.28 -25.26
CA VAL A 560 29.72 24.67 -26.22
C VAL A 560 31.11 24.62 -25.62
N VAL A 561 31.79 23.48 -25.70
CA VAL A 561 33.17 23.32 -25.21
C VAL A 561 34.09 24.28 -25.98
N ASP A 562 34.87 25.05 -25.24
CA ASP A 562 35.81 26.07 -25.71
C ASP A 562 37.19 25.81 -25.09
N GLY A 563 38.29 26.00 -25.82
CA GLY A 563 39.64 25.69 -25.31
C GLY A 563 40.06 24.22 -25.37
N GLU A 564 41.31 23.95 -24.98
CA GLU A 564 41.98 22.65 -25.11
C GLU A 564 41.68 21.69 -23.95
N ALA A 565 41.93 20.40 -24.14
CA ALA A 565 41.56 19.33 -23.20
C ALA A 565 42.14 19.51 -21.77
N GLU A 566 43.32 20.13 -21.63
CA GLU A 566 43.96 20.35 -20.31
C GLU A 566 43.44 21.59 -19.56
N ALA A 567 42.78 22.53 -20.26
CA ALA A 567 42.23 23.75 -19.67
C ALA A 567 40.89 24.11 -20.33
N PRO A 568 39.87 23.24 -20.20
CA PRO A 568 38.61 23.44 -20.89
C PRO A 568 37.87 24.66 -20.35
N GLY A 569 37.21 25.35 -21.26
CA GLY A 569 36.18 26.33 -21.03
C GLY A 569 34.84 25.82 -21.57
N LEU A 570 33.75 26.38 -21.06
CA LEU A 570 32.42 26.20 -21.62
C LEU A 570 31.89 27.56 -22.02
N ARG A 571 31.75 27.79 -23.33
CA ARG A 571 31.12 28.98 -23.86
C ARG A 571 29.60 28.84 -23.72
N LEU A 572 29.02 29.69 -22.87
CA LEU A 572 27.59 29.82 -22.70
C LEU A 572 26.96 30.51 -23.93
N PRO A 573 25.64 30.40 -24.13
CA PRO A 573 24.95 31.05 -25.25
C PRO A 573 25.15 32.58 -25.33
N SER A 574 25.36 33.24 -24.18
CA SER A 574 25.67 34.67 -24.12
C SER A 574 27.09 35.04 -24.55
N GLY A 575 27.91 34.06 -24.92
CA GLY A 575 29.31 34.24 -25.32
C GLY A 575 30.30 34.26 -24.16
N ARG A 576 29.84 34.23 -22.90
CA ARG A 576 30.72 34.13 -21.72
C ARG A 576 31.33 32.73 -21.61
N VAL A 577 32.60 32.65 -21.22
CA VAL A 577 33.32 31.38 -21.04
C VAL A 577 33.42 31.05 -19.56
N ILE A 578 32.95 29.86 -19.19
CA ILE A 578 33.14 29.28 -17.87
C ILE A 578 34.39 28.41 -17.90
N HIS A 579 35.43 28.83 -17.20
CA HIS A 579 36.66 28.06 -17.04
C HIS A 579 36.47 26.97 -15.97
N GLY A 580 36.93 25.77 -16.28
CA GLY A 580 36.91 24.65 -15.34
C GLY A 580 38.12 23.76 -15.54
N ARG A 581 38.13 22.65 -14.81
CA ARG A 581 39.06 21.55 -15.06
C ARG A 581 38.37 20.47 -15.91
N PRO A 582 39.14 19.72 -16.72
CA PRO A 582 38.60 18.53 -17.36
C PRO A 582 38.18 17.52 -16.29
N TYR A 583 37.19 16.69 -16.60
CA TYR A 583 36.90 15.54 -15.76
C TYR A 583 38.03 14.51 -15.92
N GLU A 584 38.98 14.51 -15.00
CA GLU A 584 39.90 13.39 -14.83
C GLU A 584 39.20 12.34 -13.95
N GLY A 585 38.87 11.19 -14.54
CA GLY A 585 38.45 10.04 -13.75
C GLY A 585 39.61 9.59 -12.87
N PRO A 586 39.39 9.21 -11.60
CA PRO A 586 40.46 8.61 -10.81
C PRO A 586 40.83 7.25 -11.41
N THR A 587 42.13 7.01 -11.58
CA THR A 587 42.72 5.67 -11.71
C THR A 587 42.50 4.90 -10.41
N GLU A 588 42.45 3.57 -10.49
CA GLU A 588 42.07 2.66 -9.37
C GLU A 588 42.91 2.82 -8.09
N ASP A 589 44.05 3.53 -8.10
CA ASP A 589 44.98 3.64 -6.97
C ASP A 589 45.21 5.06 -6.41
N GLY A 590 44.35 6.04 -6.70
CA GLY A 590 44.40 7.34 -6.01
C GLY A 590 45.67 8.19 -6.22
N THR A 591 46.48 7.89 -7.24
CA THR A 591 47.66 8.66 -7.65
C THR A 591 47.36 9.47 -8.92
N PRO A 592 47.84 10.73 -9.06
CA PRO A 592 47.61 11.51 -10.27
C PRO A 592 48.20 10.80 -11.50
N ALA A 593 47.40 10.71 -12.56
CA ALA A 593 47.78 10.08 -13.81
C ALA A 593 48.99 10.80 -14.42
N ARG A 594 50.16 10.16 -14.36
CA ARG A 594 51.27 10.53 -15.25
C ARG A 594 50.94 9.96 -16.62
N SER A 595 50.98 10.82 -17.62
CA SER A 595 50.91 10.49 -19.04
C SER A 595 51.91 9.38 -19.37
N GLY A 596 51.39 8.18 -19.67
CA GLY A 596 52.22 7.02 -19.98
C GLY A 596 51.39 5.77 -20.35
N GLN A 597 51.22 5.59 -21.65
CA GLN A 597 50.81 4.38 -22.39
C GLN A 597 50.34 3.13 -21.61
N GLY A 598 49.07 2.77 -21.84
CA GLY A 598 48.69 1.39 -22.16
C GLY A 598 47.76 0.68 -21.18
N ARG A 599 46.44 0.71 -21.44
CA ARG A 599 45.59 -0.46 -21.78
C ARG A 599 44.09 -0.13 -21.69
N GLN A 600 43.38 -0.57 -22.73
CA GLN A 600 41.96 -0.91 -22.84
C GLN A 600 40.91 0.19 -22.57
N GLU A 601 40.63 0.93 -23.63
CA GLU A 601 39.37 1.58 -24.05
C GLU A 601 38.15 1.46 -23.10
N ASP A 602 38.15 2.21 -22.01
CA ASP A 602 36.93 2.82 -21.50
C ASP A 602 36.85 4.21 -22.18
N GLN A 603 35.81 4.43 -23.00
CA GLN A 603 35.65 5.65 -23.79
C GLN A 603 35.47 6.86 -22.85
N SER A 604 36.58 7.39 -22.39
CA SER A 604 36.68 8.73 -21.83
C SER A 604 36.37 9.69 -22.97
N GLU A 605 35.10 10.10 -23.08
CA GLU A 605 34.60 11.03 -24.10
C GLU A 605 35.50 12.28 -24.12
N VAL A 606 36.40 12.34 -25.10
CA VAL A 606 37.37 13.42 -25.24
C VAL A 606 36.59 14.72 -25.45
N LEU A 607 36.85 15.72 -24.59
CA LEU A 607 36.32 17.07 -24.74
C LEU A 607 36.80 17.65 -26.07
N ARG A 608 35.92 17.71 -27.06
CA ARG A 608 36.21 18.30 -28.38
C ARG A 608 35.77 19.76 -28.40
N PRO A 609 36.64 20.72 -28.76
CA PRO A 609 36.23 22.10 -28.98
C PRO A 609 35.08 22.17 -29.99
N GLY A 610 34.07 23.00 -29.71
CA GLY A 610 32.88 23.13 -30.56
C GLY A 610 31.79 22.08 -30.31
N ALA A 611 32.03 21.05 -29.51
CA ALA A 611 31.00 20.07 -29.14
C ALA A 611 30.10 20.62 -28.00
N PRO A 612 28.85 20.13 -27.88
CA PRO A 612 28.00 20.44 -26.73
C PRO A 612 28.64 19.94 -25.43
N GLY A 613 28.70 20.81 -24.41
CA GLY A 613 29.29 20.52 -23.11
C GLY A 613 28.41 20.97 -21.95
N ILE A 614 28.76 20.47 -20.76
CA ILE A 614 28.13 20.87 -19.49
C ILE A 614 29.23 21.25 -18.51
N ALA A 615 29.03 22.35 -17.78
CA ALA A 615 29.83 22.74 -16.64
C ALA A 615 29.05 22.42 -15.35
N LEU A 616 29.59 21.50 -14.57
CA LEU A 616 29.08 21.11 -13.26
C LEU A 616 29.66 22.06 -12.21
N VAL A 617 28.78 22.83 -11.57
CA VAL A 617 29.13 23.86 -10.58
C VAL A 617 28.46 23.53 -9.24
N PRO A 618 29.22 23.06 -8.24
CA PRO A 618 28.63 22.75 -6.93
C PRO A 618 28.33 24.04 -6.15
N PRO A 619 27.35 24.04 -5.22
CA PRO A 619 26.90 25.27 -4.55
C PRO A 619 27.95 25.98 -3.70
N ASP A 620 28.91 25.22 -3.17
CA ASP A 620 30.04 25.72 -2.38
C ASP A 620 31.15 26.35 -3.23
N ALA A 621 31.13 26.15 -4.56
CA ALA A 621 32.01 26.84 -5.49
C ALA A 621 31.56 28.25 -5.86
N VAL A 622 30.36 28.65 -5.42
CA VAL A 622 29.74 29.92 -5.78
C VAL A 622 29.80 30.89 -4.61
N ALA A 623 30.52 31.98 -4.78
CA ALA A 623 30.52 33.12 -3.87
C ALA A 623 29.65 34.26 -4.42
N LEU A 624 28.94 34.95 -3.54
CA LEU A 624 28.03 36.04 -3.91
C LEU A 624 28.61 37.40 -3.51
N TYR A 625 28.55 38.35 -4.42
CA TYR A 625 29.06 39.71 -4.26
C TYR A 625 28.05 40.74 -4.75
N ARG A 626 28.07 41.94 -4.15
CA ARG A 626 27.30 43.08 -4.66
C ARG A 626 27.87 43.61 -5.98
N GLU A 627 29.19 43.67 -6.06
CA GLU A 627 29.94 44.12 -7.23
C GLU A 627 31.03 43.09 -7.56
N ALA A 628 31.41 42.99 -8.83
CA ALA A 628 32.40 42.01 -9.26
C ALA A 628 33.75 42.25 -8.55
N PRO A 629 34.28 41.27 -7.79
CA PRO A 629 35.54 41.47 -7.08
C PRO A 629 36.72 41.52 -8.06
N HIS A 630 37.73 42.31 -7.72
CA HIS A 630 39.01 42.32 -8.44
C HIS A 630 39.93 41.24 -7.89
N GLY A 631 40.46 40.36 -8.76
CA GLY A 631 41.36 39.29 -8.35
C GLY A 631 41.50 38.16 -9.38
N SER A 632 41.90 36.98 -8.91
CA SER A 632 42.06 35.76 -9.71
C SER A 632 40.78 34.99 -10.11
N PRO A 633 39.53 35.29 -9.67
CA PRO A 633 38.38 34.54 -10.14
C PRO A 633 38.17 34.69 -11.65
N ARG A 634 38.21 33.56 -12.37
CA ARG A 634 38.04 33.52 -13.83
C ARG A 634 36.59 33.50 -14.28
N ASN A 635 35.67 33.09 -13.41
CA ASN A 635 34.26 32.94 -13.74
C ASN A 635 33.45 33.95 -12.93
N VAL A 636 32.98 34.99 -13.60
CA VAL A 636 32.14 36.03 -12.99
C VAL A 636 30.88 36.16 -13.81
N LEU A 637 29.74 35.93 -13.17
CA LEU A 637 28.42 35.99 -13.78
C LEU A 637 27.49 36.93 -13.00
N THR A 638 26.42 37.36 -13.66
CA THR A 638 25.32 38.08 -13.01
C THR A 638 24.13 37.14 -12.97
N GLY A 639 23.49 37.01 -11.81
CA GLY A 639 22.32 36.16 -11.63
C GLY A 639 21.24 36.89 -10.86
N ARG A 640 19.98 36.61 -11.19
CA ARG A 640 18.82 37.09 -10.44
C ARG A 640 18.45 36.07 -9.36
N VAL A 641 18.31 36.52 -8.12
CA VAL A 641 17.87 35.65 -7.02
C VAL A 641 16.42 35.25 -7.25
N THR A 642 16.16 33.95 -7.36
CA THR A 642 14.82 33.39 -7.56
C THR A 642 14.26 32.71 -6.32
N GLY A 643 15.11 32.42 -5.34
CA GLY A 643 14.66 31.81 -4.09
C GLY A 643 15.74 31.73 -3.04
N LEU A 644 15.32 31.68 -1.78
CA LEU A 644 16.16 31.52 -0.61
C LEU A 644 15.63 30.37 0.24
N GLU A 645 16.48 29.39 0.54
CA GLU A 645 16.10 28.24 1.37
C GLU A 645 17.08 28.10 2.54
N ARG A 646 16.56 28.14 3.77
CA ARG A 646 17.40 28.09 4.98
C ARG A 646 17.58 26.66 5.47
N SER A 647 18.82 26.30 5.75
CA SER A 647 19.19 25.04 6.40
C SER A 647 20.16 25.34 7.55
N GLY A 648 19.61 25.49 8.76
CA GLY A 648 20.38 25.89 9.94
C GLY A 648 21.03 27.27 9.78
N ALA A 649 22.36 27.34 9.92
CA ALA A 649 23.15 28.57 9.76
C ALA A 649 23.50 28.90 8.30
N LEU A 650 23.22 27.99 7.37
CA LEU A 650 23.45 28.15 5.94
C LEU A 650 22.14 28.50 5.22
N VAL A 651 22.27 29.24 4.13
CA VAL A 651 21.20 29.62 3.22
C VAL A 651 21.63 29.23 1.82
N SER A 652 20.82 28.38 1.18
CA SER A 652 20.92 28.10 -0.23
C SER A 652 20.22 29.22 -1.01
N VAL A 653 20.97 29.93 -1.84
CA VAL A 653 20.49 31.01 -2.69
C VAL A 653 20.36 30.45 -4.11
N ARG A 654 19.14 30.39 -4.64
CA ARG A 654 18.90 30.00 -6.03
C ARG A 654 18.97 31.21 -6.93
N LEU A 655 19.73 31.08 -8.01
CA LEU A 655 20.00 32.12 -8.98
C LEU A 655 19.54 31.64 -10.36
N GLU A 656 18.84 32.52 -11.07
CA GLU A 656 18.58 32.39 -12.49
C GLU A 656 19.62 33.23 -13.23
N LEU A 657 20.35 32.57 -14.11
CA LEU A 657 21.30 33.16 -15.04
C LEU A 657 20.60 33.41 -16.38
N GLU A 658 21.38 33.86 -17.36
CA GLU A 658 20.92 34.08 -18.73
C GLU A 658 20.33 32.81 -19.37
N GLU A 659 19.36 32.99 -20.26
CA GLU A 659 18.64 31.92 -20.99
C GLU A 659 18.03 30.81 -20.11
N GLY A 660 17.66 31.14 -18.86
CA GLY A 660 16.98 30.22 -17.96
C GLY A 660 17.90 29.17 -17.32
N GLN A 661 19.22 29.29 -17.50
CA GLN A 661 20.19 28.47 -16.76
C GLN A 661 20.13 28.81 -15.26
N ARG A 662 20.35 27.83 -14.40
CA ARG A 662 20.18 28.00 -12.94
C ARG A 662 21.45 27.64 -12.20
N LEU A 663 21.70 28.36 -11.12
CA LEU A 663 22.82 28.18 -10.23
C LEU A 663 22.33 28.19 -8.78
N SER A 664 23.01 27.49 -7.89
CA SER A 664 22.75 27.57 -6.45
C SER A 664 24.04 27.97 -5.74
N ALA A 665 23.94 28.75 -4.67
CA ALA A 665 25.07 29.14 -3.83
C ALA A 665 24.77 28.83 -2.36
N ALA A 666 25.72 28.22 -1.66
CA ALA A 666 25.61 27.99 -0.22
C ALA A 666 26.35 29.09 0.54
N VAL A 667 25.61 29.99 1.20
CA VAL A 667 26.17 31.12 1.97
C VAL A 667 25.67 31.11 3.41
N THR A 668 26.29 31.87 4.30
CA THR A 668 25.81 31.99 5.69
C THR A 668 24.60 32.90 5.79
N ALA A 669 23.76 32.71 6.81
CA ALA A 669 22.64 33.61 7.09
C ALA A 669 23.10 35.07 7.35
N GLY A 670 24.30 35.24 7.92
CA GLY A 670 24.94 36.55 8.09
C GLY A 670 25.26 37.21 6.75
N ALA A 671 25.87 36.48 5.81
CA ALA A 671 26.20 36.99 4.48
C ALA A 671 24.93 37.42 3.71
N VAL A 672 23.83 36.66 3.81
CA VAL A 672 22.53 37.04 3.23
C VAL A 672 22.04 38.39 3.77
N ALA A 673 22.13 38.60 5.08
CA ALA A 673 21.70 39.84 5.73
C ALA A 673 22.62 41.01 5.37
N GLU A 674 23.94 40.82 5.45
CA GLU A 674 24.94 41.85 5.13
C GLU A 674 24.89 42.28 3.66
N LEU A 675 24.78 41.33 2.73
CA LEU A 675 24.69 41.63 1.30
C LEU A 675 23.29 42.15 0.91
N GLY A 676 22.27 41.95 1.76
CA GLY A 676 20.89 42.35 1.51
C GLY A 676 20.23 41.51 0.41
N ILE A 677 20.49 40.20 0.41
CA ILE A 677 20.01 39.29 -0.63
C ILE A 677 18.51 39.07 -0.46
N THR A 678 17.73 39.41 -1.49
CA THR A 678 16.27 39.24 -1.54
C THR A 678 15.88 38.66 -2.90
N GLU A 679 14.75 37.95 -2.96
CA GLU A 679 14.19 37.48 -4.24
C GLU A 679 13.98 38.66 -5.21
N GLY A 680 14.22 38.41 -6.50
CA GLY A 680 14.14 39.39 -7.58
C GLY A 680 15.39 40.27 -7.75
N ARG A 681 16.31 40.28 -6.78
CA ARG A 681 17.53 41.11 -6.83
C ARG A 681 18.59 40.48 -7.75
N GLU A 682 19.27 41.31 -8.53
CA GLU A 682 20.48 40.89 -9.25
C GLU A 682 21.69 40.92 -8.34
N ILE A 683 22.54 39.90 -8.44
CA ILE A 683 23.76 39.74 -7.67
C ILE A 683 24.88 39.17 -8.52
N CYS A 684 26.11 39.58 -8.24
CA CYS A 684 27.29 39.02 -8.88
C CYS A 684 27.61 37.67 -8.24
N CYS A 685 27.74 36.63 -9.07
CA CYS A 685 28.13 35.29 -8.66
C CYS A 685 29.50 34.96 -9.24
N VAL A 686 30.43 34.64 -8.35
CA VAL A 686 31.81 34.32 -8.67
C VAL A 686 32.01 32.84 -8.44
N ILE A 687 32.41 32.13 -9.49
CA ILE A 687 32.53 30.68 -9.47
C ILE A 687 34.01 30.30 -9.42
N LYS A 688 34.40 29.50 -8.44
CA LYS A 688 35.78 29.03 -8.29
C LYS A 688 36.12 28.01 -9.38
N ALA A 689 36.86 28.42 -10.40
CA ALA A 689 37.18 27.59 -11.58
C ALA A 689 37.76 26.21 -11.26
N VAL A 690 38.59 26.09 -10.21
CA VAL A 690 39.16 24.79 -9.79
C VAL A 690 38.14 23.79 -9.24
N GLN A 691 36.94 24.25 -8.89
CA GLN A 691 35.83 23.41 -8.44
C GLN A 691 34.79 23.16 -9.55
N VAL A 692 34.91 23.83 -10.70
CA VAL A 692 34.06 23.59 -11.87
C VAL A 692 34.61 22.42 -12.67
N ARG A 693 33.75 21.47 -13.04
CA ARG A 693 34.11 20.36 -13.92
C ARG A 693 33.41 20.52 -15.26
N ILE A 694 34.15 20.38 -16.35
CA ILE A 694 33.58 20.41 -17.70
C ILE A 694 33.53 18.99 -18.25
N VAL A 695 32.35 18.58 -18.70
CA VAL A 695 32.07 17.26 -19.25
C VAL A 695 31.40 17.40 -20.62
N ALA A 696 31.59 16.42 -21.49
CA ALA A 696 30.82 16.33 -22.73
C ALA A 696 29.35 16.07 -22.41
N ARG A 697 28.43 16.66 -23.19
CA ARG A 697 27.00 16.40 -23.05
C ARG A 697 26.64 15.13 -23.81
N ARG A 698 26.19 14.08 -23.08
CA ARG A 698 25.64 12.87 -23.72
C ARG A 698 24.31 13.20 -24.43
N GLY A 699 24.20 12.72 -25.66
CA GLY A 699 23.02 12.88 -26.53
C GLY A 699 21.79 12.13 -26.05
#